data_AF-A0A1W2H967-F1
#
_entry.id   AF-A0A1W2H967-F1
#
_cell.length_a   1.000
_cell.length_b   1.000
_cell.length_c   1.000
_cell.angle_alpha   90.00
_cell.angle_beta   90.00
_cell.angle_gamma   90.00
#
_symmetry.space_group_name_H-M   'P 1'
#
loop_
_entity.id
_entity.type
_entity.pdbx_description
1 polymer ?
#
loop_
_entity_poly.entity_id
_entity_poly.type
_entity_poly.pdbx_seq_one_letter_code
_entity_poly.pdbx_strand_id
1 'polypeptide(L)'
;MHNPVLTDNTYQKFKEQFKELSQATALTRSEKARKMMGQIDLLIDTTDGLKLIYQKIEDLSNAGIFEGSAWADPSKLVASLVGGTLKSGHPNSTIEILSELRLLAIAKGQYKAKGISPEEAENFIQEVIVANLEFVFNEPLEETRLVMNEHELKKVHTLFKFIAEKTELDNVKEKLVEELTLICEQRPVVTEKQRKIIALVKEKIDLNPENDLDARLLRFQRCIYKPTLNSFNKNYQEYGDVLKKLTKSQLREEAIEMSKAMLSFGLVSQYHPILIIFLIEKGHKDLVPLSMGLSQGGTARWNEFREFASNLILKTIHPYNAQCIYGFTKMLESGIFSREAVRSGLANMLTIRIHPEVETRILKSTKTPHEKVSALKYLMGALFRVLGQPLGVGQGNNPTCQSARGISMWSQHSPAKLIHMVQTAATYNDLTFRFEAQEIKASAVGLGLVQKLDHNLDAVSVTLVPMLDKIYNEMMLRASGRGEDPHKWVNPALYGQWIQIGFASAYDYLFNAIVDFNGFIGVFYAMCHPEYNGGNRLIYPNPVGIFITSAKGDMLGFHAVSLLRVDMDQKGIYRAYFLNPNNEGRQDWGQNIKPSVYGSGEIHGESSLPIHEFAARIYAFHYNNLEAKEKMEYVPDYEVKRIKNLAKESWGRSYTWIETKKSW
;
A
#
# COMPACT_ATOMS: atom_id res chain seq x y z
N MET A 1 -24.97 6.26 -17.69
CA MET A 1 -26.24 6.77 -18.23
C MET A 1 -27.01 7.40 -17.06
N HIS A 2 -27.09 8.73 -17.01
CA HIS A 2 -27.92 9.44 -16.03
C HIS A 2 -29.38 9.30 -16.44
N ASN A 3 -30.26 8.94 -15.51
CA ASN A 3 -31.69 8.93 -15.73
C ASN A 3 -32.28 10.23 -15.14
N PRO A 4 -32.54 11.28 -15.94
CA PRO A 4 -32.88 12.62 -15.47
C PRO A 4 -34.17 12.70 -14.65
N VAL A 5 -35.09 11.73 -14.81
CA VAL A 5 -36.38 11.67 -14.11
C VAL A 5 -36.23 11.30 -12.63
N LEU A 6 -35.21 10.52 -12.26
CA LEU A 6 -34.93 10.14 -10.86
C LEU A 6 -34.35 11.31 -10.05
N THR A 7 -33.58 12.19 -10.69
CA THR A 7 -32.99 13.39 -10.06
C THR A 7 -34.05 14.41 -9.67
N ASP A 8 -35.01 14.74 -10.54
CA ASP A 8 -36.02 15.77 -10.26
C ASP A 8 -36.93 15.44 -9.07
N ASN A 9 -37.34 14.18 -8.94
CA ASN A 9 -38.15 13.72 -7.81
C ASN A 9 -37.36 13.76 -6.48
N THR A 10 -36.07 13.46 -6.53
CA THR A 10 -35.16 13.51 -5.37
C THR A 10 -34.95 14.96 -4.90
N TYR A 11 -34.86 15.92 -5.82
CA TYR A 11 -34.78 17.34 -5.48
C TYR A 11 -36.08 17.90 -4.88
N GLN A 12 -37.25 17.50 -5.40
CA GLN A 12 -38.53 17.92 -4.83
C GLN A 12 -38.72 17.38 -3.41
N LYS A 13 -38.44 16.09 -3.20
CA LYS A 13 -38.46 15.48 -1.85
C LYS A 13 -37.53 16.18 -0.87
N PHE A 14 -36.33 16.59 -1.30
CA PHE A 14 -35.41 17.36 -0.46
C PHE A 14 -36.05 18.68 0.00
N LYS A 15 -36.70 19.43 -0.90
CA LYS A 15 -37.37 20.69 -0.55
C LYS A 15 -38.53 20.48 0.42
N GLU A 16 -39.34 19.45 0.19
CA GLU A 16 -40.45 19.09 1.07
C GLU A 16 -39.96 18.74 2.48
N GLN A 17 -38.98 17.84 2.58
CA GLN A 17 -38.43 17.42 3.88
C GLN A 17 -37.67 18.56 4.58
N PHE A 18 -36.99 19.43 3.83
CA PHE A 18 -36.37 20.62 4.41
C PHE A 18 -37.40 21.56 5.02
N LYS A 19 -38.55 21.76 4.35
CA LYS A 19 -39.66 22.55 4.89
C LYS A 19 -40.22 21.91 6.15
N GLU A 20 -40.40 20.59 6.17
CA GLU A 20 -40.85 19.86 7.37
C GLU A 20 -39.86 19.99 8.54
N LEU A 21 -38.56 19.91 8.28
CA LEU A 21 -37.51 20.09 9.29
C LEU A 21 -37.52 21.52 9.84
N SER A 22 -37.62 22.52 8.97
CA SER A 22 -37.67 23.93 9.35
C SER A 22 -38.90 24.28 10.19
N GLN A 23 -40.01 23.56 9.99
CA GLN A 23 -41.26 23.72 10.75
C GLN A 23 -41.35 22.78 11.96
N ALA A 24 -40.30 22.00 12.25
CA ALA A 24 -40.33 21.00 13.31
C ALA A 24 -40.28 21.62 14.70
N THR A 25 -41.16 21.13 15.58
CA THR A 25 -41.11 21.41 17.03
C THR A 25 -39.94 20.67 17.67
N ALA A 26 -39.54 21.07 18.89
CA ALA A 26 -38.48 20.38 19.63
C ALA A 26 -38.73 18.86 19.78
N LEU A 27 -40.00 18.43 19.89
CA LEU A 27 -40.39 17.02 20.02
C LEU A 27 -40.27 16.23 18.72
N THR A 28 -40.50 16.87 17.56
CA THR A 28 -40.52 16.20 16.25
C THR A 28 -39.22 16.37 15.46
N ARG A 29 -38.35 17.29 15.87
CA ARG A 29 -37.10 17.65 15.17
C ARG A 29 -36.17 16.46 14.91
N SER A 30 -35.96 15.59 15.91
CA SER A 30 -35.09 14.40 15.75
C SER A 30 -35.59 13.43 14.66
N GLU A 31 -36.90 13.25 14.55
CA GLU A 31 -37.50 12.39 13.52
C GLU A 31 -37.36 13.03 12.13
N LYS A 32 -37.67 14.34 12.02
CA LYS A 32 -37.56 15.08 10.76
C LYS A 32 -36.11 15.18 10.29
N ALA A 33 -35.15 15.35 11.20
CA ALA A 33 -33.72 15.34 10.89
C ALA A 33 -33.27 13.99 10.34
N ARG A 34 -33.74 12.87 10.92
CA ARG A 34 -33.46 11.52 10.39
C ARG A 34 -34.00 11.31 8.97
N LYS A 35 -35.22 11.76 8.69
CA LYS A 35 -35.79 11.73 7.33
C LYS A 35 -34.96 12.54 6.35
N MET A 36 -34.59 13.77 6.75
CA MET A 36 -33.72 14.65 5.97
C MET A 36 -32.35 14.02 5.68
N MET A 37 -31.73 13.39 6.68
CA MET A 37 -30.45 12.70 6.51
C MET A 37 -30.54 11.54 5.51
N GLY A 38 -31.62 10.76 5.54
CA GLY A 38 -31.84 9.70 4.53
C GLY A 38 -31.92 10.25 3.11
N GLN A 39 -32.54 11.41 2.91
CA GLN A 39 -32.62 12.05 1.59
C GLN A 39 -31.29 12.69 1.16
N ILE A 40 -30.55 13.26 2.11
CA ILE A 40 -29.21 13.79 1.88
C ILE A 40 -28.24 12.66 1.47
N ASP A 41 -28.34 11.50 2.11
CA ASP A 41 -27.51 10.33 1.81
C ASP A 41 -27.58 9.93 0.33
N LEU A 42 -28.79 9.94 -0.25
CA LEU A 42 -29.02 9.68 -1.67
C LEU A 42 -28.50 10.78 -2.59
N LEU A 43 -28.47 12.04 -2.15
CA LEU A 43 -28.05 13.18 -2.97
C LEU A 43 -26.53 13.34 -3.03
N ILE A 44 -25.81 13.04 -1.94
CA ILE A 44 -24.34 13.17 -1.87
C ILE A 44 -23.65 12.25 -2.88
N ASP A 45 -24.35 11.23 -3.35
CA ASP A 45 -23.90 10.24 -4.31
C ASP A 45 -23.48 10.84 -5.69
N THR A 46 -23.72 12.14 -5.89
CA THR A 46 -23.27 12.92 -7.05
C THR A 46 -22.62 14.23 -6.62
N THR A 47 -21.65 14.70 -7.41
CA THR A 47 -21.00 16.00 -7.19
C THR A 47 -22.00 17.17 -7.17
N ASP A 48 -23.04 17.12 -8.00
CA ASP A 48 -24.03 18.19 -8.07
C ASP A 48 -25.00 18.17 -6.89
N GLY A 49 -25.37 16.98 -6.39
CA GLY A 49 -26.11 16.86 -5.14
C GLY A 49 -25.30 17.36 -3.94
N LEU A 50 -24.00 17.03 -3.86
CA LEU A 50 -23.11 17.57 -2.82
C LEU A 50 -23.01 19.10 -2.89
N LYS A 51 -22.87 19.69 -4.09
CA LYS A 51 -22.88 21.15 -4.28
C LYS A 51 -24.19 21.78 -3.79
N LEU A 52 -25.34 21.17 -4.09
CA LEU A 52 -26.62 21.66 -3.62
C LEU A 52 -26.69 21.66 -2.08
N ILE A 53 -26.26 20.56 -1.45
CA ILE A 53 -26.24 20.45 0.01
C ILE A 53 -25.31 21.50 0.61
N TYR A 54 -24.12 21.70 0.03
CA TYR A 54 -23.20 22.75 0.46
C TYR A 54 -23.82 24.15 0.38
N GLN A 55 -24.53 24.49 -0.70
CA GLN A 55 -25.27 25.74 -0.82
C GLN A 55 -26.40 25.90 0.21
N LYS A 56 -26.91 24.79 0.75
CA LYS A 56 -27.98 24.75 1.74
C LYS A 56 -27.50 24.45 3.16
N ILE A 57 -26.19 24.43 3.40
CA ILE A 57 -25.67 23.96 4.69
C ILE A 57 -25.98 24.92 5.85
N GLU A 58 -25.99 26.23 5.59
CA GLU A 58 -26.44 27.23 6.56
C GLU A 58 -27.92 27.05 6.91
N ASP A 59 -28.78 26.96 5.88
CA ASP A 59 -30.21 26.70 6.03
C ASP A 59 -30.48 25.43 6.85
N LEU A 60 -29.78 24.33 6.54
CA LEU A 60 -29.89 23.05 7.26
C LEU A 60 -29.40 23.14 8.71
N SER A 61 -28.30 23.87 8.93
CA SER A 61 -27.75 24.12 10.27
C SER A 61 -28.74 24.89 11.13
N ASN A 62 -29.31 25.96 10.58
CA ASN A 62 -30.28 26.83 11.25
C ASN A 62 -31.62 26.11 11.50
N ALA A 63 -31.99 25.15 10.65
CA ALA A 63 -33.15 24.28 10.84
C ALA A 63 -32.93 23.21 11.94
N GLY A 64 -31.74 23.16 12.55
CA GLY A 64 -31.44 22.31 13.70
C GLY A 64 -31.04 20.87 13.34
N ILE A 65 -30.50 20.62 12.15
CA ILE A 65 -30.11 19.26 11.72
C ILE A 65 -29.07 18.59 12.64
N PHE A 66 -28.25 19.39 13.32
CA PHE A 66 -27.21 18.90 14.25
C PHE A 66 -27.67 18.85 15.70
N GLU A 67 -28.86 19.36 16.04
CA GLU A 67 -29.31 19.44 17.43
C GLU A 67 -29.46 18.06 18.08
N GLY A 68 -29.04 17.95 19.34
CA GLY A 68 -29.08 16.69 20.08
C GLY A 68 -28.04 15.65 19.63
N SER A 69 -27.07 16.04 18.81
CA SER A 69 -25.98 15.18 18.33
C SER A 69 -24.60 15.67 18.82
N ALA A 70 -23.57 14.82 18.68
CA ALA A 70 -22.19 15.20 18.98
C ALA A 70 -21.66 16.33 18.06
N TRP A 71 -22.27 16.54 16.90
CA TRP A 71 -21.90 17.57 15.91
C TRP A 71 -22.63 18.91 16.13
N ALA A 72 -23.44 19.05 17.18
CA ALA A 72 -24.16 20.27 17.48
C ALA A 72 -23.22 21.48 17.65
N ASP A 73 -22.09 21.27 18.33
CA ASP A 73 -21.10 22.30 18.62
C ASP A 73 -19.85 22.11 17.75
N PRO A 74 -19.64 22.95 16.71
CA PRO A 74 -18.49 22.80 15.81
C PRO A 74 -17.14 23.04 16.50
N SER A 75 -17.11 23.74 17.65
CA SER A 75 -15.86 24.02 18.38
C SER A 75 -15.27 22.81 19.11
N LYS A 76 -16.04 21.73 19.24
CA LYS A 76 -15.66 20.51 19.98
C LYS A 76 -15.31 19.33 19.08
N LEU A 77 -15.33 19.53 17.77
CA LEU A 77 -15.02 18.49 16.81
C LEU A 77 -13.53 18.14 16.82
N VAL A 78 -13.20 16.88 16.55
CA VAL A 78 -11.82 16.38 16.57
C VAL A 78 -11.52 15.72 15.23
N ALA A 79 -10.58 16.29 14.47
CA ALA A 79 -10.27 15.86 13.09
C ALA A 79 -9.85 14.39 13.01
N SER A 80 -9.14 13.88 14.03
CA SER A 80 -8.69 12.48 14.06
C SER A 80 -9.81 11.45 14.21
N LEU A 81 -11.03 11.87 14.61
CA LEU A 81 -12.18 10.97 14.76
C LEU A 81 -13.01 10.83 13.48
N VAL A 82 -12.90 11.79 12.56
CA VAL A 82 -13.72 11.89 11.35
C VAL A 82 -13.66 10.61 10.52
N GLY A 83 -12.47 10.07 10.27
CA GLY A 83 -12.29 8.82 9.52
C GLY A 83 -13.05 7.64 10.14
N GLY A 84 -13.04 7.53 11.48
CA GLY A 84 -13.79 6.50 12.20
C GLY A 84 -15.31 6.68 12.08
N THR A 85 -15.81 7.91 12.16
CA THR A 85 -17.24 8.19 11.96
C THR A 85 -17.68 7.82 10.54
N LEU A 86 -16.90 8.21 9.53
CA LEU A 86 -17.21 7.92 8.12
C LEU A 86 -17.28 6.41 7.86
N LYS A 87 -16.37 5.63 8.46
CA LYS A 87 -16.36 4.17 8.39
C LYS A 87 -17.56 3.50 9.07
N SER A 88 -18.23 4.18 10.00
CA SER A 88 -19.42 3.63 10.69
C SER A 88 -20.69 3.63 9.84
N GLY A 89 -20.67 4.27 8.66
CA GLY A 89 -21.77 4.27 7.70
C GLY A 89 -22.96 5.15 8.10
N HIS A 90 -24.00 5.16 7.27
CA HIS A 90 -25.23 5.90 7.54
C HIS A 90 -25.90 5.42 8.85
N PRO A 91 -26.40 6.32 9.73
CA PRO A 91 -26.56 7.77 9.54
C PRO A 91 -25.33 8.62 9.93
N ASN A 92 -24.36 8.04 10.63
CA ASN A 92 -23.22 8.76 11.18
C ASN A 92 -22.32 9.37 10.09
N SER A 93 -22.04 8.62 9.02
CA SER A 93 -21.25 9.13 7.90
C SER A 93 -21.93 10.31 7.21
N THR A 94 -23.26 10.33 7.13
CA THR A 94 -24.02 11.43 6.52
C THR A 94 -23.99 12.69 7.35
N ILE A 95 -24.15 12.61 8.68
CA ILE A 95 -24.06 13.78 9.56
C ILE A 95 -22.62 14.30 9.66
N GLU A 96 -21.61 13.43 9.60
CA GLU A 96 -20.21 13.82 9.50
C GLU A 96 -19.96 14.60 8.20
N ILE A 97 -20.44 14.10 7.06
CA ILE A 97 -20.32 14.82 5.78
C ILE A 97 -20.93 16.22 5.85
N LEU A 98 -22.11 16.35 6.46
CA LEU A 98 -22.73 17.66 6.68
C LEU A 98 -21.89 18.55 7.59
N SER A 99 -21.27 17.98 8.62
CA SER A 99 -20.37 18.71 9.52
C SER A 99 -19.16 19.27 8.77
N GLU A 100 -18.55 18.47 7.88
CA GLU A 100 -17.42 18.92 7.04
C GLU A 100 -17.83 20.02 6.06
N LEU A 101 -19.01 19.89 5.43
CA LEU A 101 -19.54 20.94 4.56
C LEU A 101 -19.82 22.24 5.34
N ARG A 102 -20.30 22.12 6.58
CA ARG A 102 -20.58 23.27 7.46
C ARG A 102 -19.28 23.99 7.84
N LEU A 103 -18.26 23.23 8.24
CA LEU A 103 -16.95 23.79 8.59
C LEU A 103 -16.27 24.42 7.38
N LEU A 104 -16.35 23.80 6.20
CA LEU A 104 -15.87 24.42 4.97
C LEU A 104 -16.59 25.75 4.67
N ALA A 105 -17.91 25.83 4.86
CA ALA A 105 -18.66 27.07 4.65
C ALA A 105 -18.26 28.16 5.66
N ILE A 106 -17.96 27.79 6.91
CA ILE A 106 -17.44 28.72 7.93
C ILE A 106 -16.05 29.22 7.54
N ALA A 107 -15.17 28.30 7.12
CA ALA A 107 -13.81 28.61 6.69
C ALA A 107 -13.79 29.61 5.51
N LYS A 108 -14.73 29.46 4.56
CA LYS A 108 -14.90 30.40 3.44
C LYS A 108 -15.68 31.67 3.77
N GLY A 109 -16.05 31.88 5.04
CA GLY A 109 -16.81 33.04 5.48
C GLY A 109 -18.24 33.11 4.95
N GLN A 110 -18.76 32.01 4.40
CA GLN A 110 -20.11 31.90 3.82
C GLN A 110 -21.18 31.63 4.89
N TYR A 111 -20.77 31.09 6.05
CA TYR A 111 -21.64 30.82 7.18
C TYR A 111 -20.96 31.26 8.49
N LYS A 112 -21.71 31.90 9.39
CA LYS A 112 -21.20 32.32 10.70
C LYS A 112 -21.83 31.46 11.80
N ALA A 113 -21.04 30.57 12.39
CA ALA A 113 -21.44 29.79 13.55
C ALA A 113 -20.89 30.41 14.85
N LYS A 114 -21.56 30.18 15.97
CA LYS A 114 -21.07 30.61 17.29
C LYS A 114 -19.95 29.68 17.76
N GLY A 115 -18.91 30.25 18.36
CA GLY A 115 -17.86 29.50 19.07
C GLY A 115 -16.72 28.96 18.20
N ILE A 116 -16.72 29.24 16.89
CA ILE A 116 -15.62 28.86 15.99
C ILE A 116 -15.36 29.98 14.98
N SER A 117 -14.09 30.30 14.76
CA SER A 117 -13.63 31.28 13.78
C SER A 117 -13.43 30.63 12.39
N PRO A 118 -13.44 31.42 11.30
CA PRO A 118 -13.09 30.93 9.97
C PRO A 118 -11.70 30.28 9.91
N GLU A 119 -10.73 30.80 10.66
CA GLU A 119 -9.37 30.27 10.71
C GLU A 119 -9.30 28.90 11.43
N GLU A 120 -9.98 28.75 12.57
CA GLU A 120 -10.10 27.46 13.25
C GLU A 120 -10.81 26.41 12.38
N ALA A 121 -11.84 26.81 11.63
CA ALA A 121 -12.54 25.92 10.72
C ALA A 121 -11.68 25.51 9.51
N GLU A 122 -10.90 26.44 8.93
CA GLU A 122 -9.96 26.11 7.85
C GLU A 122 -8.89 25.13 8.36
N ASN A 123 -8.30 25.38 9.53
CA ASN A 123 -7.33 24.47 10.16
C ASN A 123 -7.90 23.06 10.35
N PHE A 124 -9.13 22.96 10.87
CA PHE A 124 -9.81 21.68 11.03
C PHE A 124 -9.95 20.92 9.70
N ILE A 125 -10.44 21.59 8.65
CA ILE A 125 -10.62 20.96 7.33
C ILE A 125 -9.28 20.50 6.74
N GLN A 126 -8.22 21.29 6.87
CA GLN A 126 -6.88 20.90 6.42
C GLN A 126 -6.41 19.62 7.14
N GLU A 127 -6.61 19.54 8.47
CA GLU A 127 -6.25 18.34 9.23
C GLU A 127 -7.06 17.12 8.82
N VAL A 128 -8.37 17.28 8.56
CA VAL A 128 -9.24 16.21 8.07
C VAL A 128 -8.76 15.68 6.72
N ILE A 129 -8.40 16.55 5.78
CA ILE A 129 -7.87 16.16 4.47
C ILE A 129 -6.62 15.29 4.61
N VAL A 130 -5.64 15.72 5.40
CA VAL A 130 -4.36 15.01 5.55
C VAL A 130 -4.50 13.72 6.34
N ALA A 131 -5.35 13.69 7.38
CA ALA A 131 -5.61 12.47 8.14
C ALA A 131 -6.32 11.38 7.31
N ASN A 132 -6.95 11.75 6.20
CA ASN A 132 -7.79 10.87 5.40
C ASN A 132 -7.45 10.88 3.90
N LEU A 133 -6.15 10.96 3.56
CA LEU A 133 -5.67 10.92 2.18
C LEU A 133 -6.12 9.68 1.40
N GLU A 134 -6.46 8.58 2.08
CA GLU A 134 -7.07 7.38 1.47
C GLU A 134 -8.34 7.75 0.67
N PHE A 135 -9.16 8.65 1.20
CA PHE A 135 -10.39 9.10 0.52
C PHE A 135 -10.11 10.17 -0.52
N VAL A 136 -9.11 11.04 -0.33
CA VAL A 136 -8.72 12.04 -1.35
C VAL A 136 -8.26 11.35 -2.64
N PHE A 137 -7.47 10.29 -2.52
CA PHE A 137 -6.87 9.59 -3.66
C PHE A 137 -7.65 8.39 -4.17
N ASN A 138 -8.74 8.02 -3.49
CA ASN A 138 -9.56 6.82 -3.72
C ASN A 138 -8.74 5.52 -3.60
N GLU A 139 -7.98 5.39 -2.52
CA GLU A 139 -7.09 4.26 -2.21
C GLU A 139 -7.36 3.79 -0.77
N PRO A 140 -8.49 3.10 -0.50
CA PRO A 140 -8.93 2.75 0.84
C PRO A 140 -8.04 1.70 1.53
N LEU A 141 -7.82 1.87 2.83
CA LEU A 141 -7.09 0.93 3.68
C LEU A 141 -7.82 -0.42 3.85
N GLU A 142 -7.13 -1.44 4.35
CA GLU A 142 -7.71 -2.77 4.55
C GLU A 142 -8.92 -2.76 5.50
N GLU A 143 -8.78 -2.08 6.65
CA GLU A 143 -9.89 -1.88 7.58
C GLU A 143 -11.08 -1.22 6.87
N THR A 144 -10.84 -0.14 6.12
CA THR A 144 -11.85 0.61 5.37
C THR A 144 -12.59 -0.30 4.39
N ARG A 145 -11.87 -1.17 3.68
CA ARG A 145 -12.43 -2.13 2.71
C ARG A 145 -13.32 -3.19 3.37
N LEU A 146 -13.02 -3.59 4.60
CA LEU A 146 -13.82 -4.56 5.34
C LEU A 146 -15.11 -3.95 5.89
N VAL A 147 -15.09 -2.67 6.28
CA VAL A 147 -16.21 -2.04 7.00
C VAL A 147 -17.11 -1.16 6.11
N MET A 148 -16.60 -0.64 4.97
CA MET A 148 -17.38 0.23 4.08
C MET A 148 -17.79 -0.49 2.79
N ASN A 149 -19.05 -0.32 2.39
CA ASN A 149 -19.55 -0.76 1.08
C ASN A 149 -19.22 0.26 -0.03
N GLU A 150 -19.49 -0.09 -1.29
CA GLU A 150 -19.19 0.76 -2.45
C GLU A 150 -19.91 2.13 -2.40
N HIS A 151 -21.16 2.16 -1.92
CA HIS A 151 -21.93 3.39 -1.79
C HIS A 151 -21.27 4.35 -0.79
N GLU A 152 -20.91 3.86 0.40
CA GLU A 152 -20.23 4.67 1.42
C GLU A 152 -18.87 5.18 0.93
N LEU A 153 -18.07 4.33 0.28
CA LEU A 153 -16.76 4.72 -0.26
C LEU A 153 -16.90 5.83 -1.31
N LYS A 154 -17.84 5.69 -2.24
CA LYS A 154 -18.09 6.68 -3.28
C LYS A 154 -18.56 8.01 -2.69
N LYS A 155 -19.46 7.96 -1.71
CA LYS A 155 -19.99 9.11 -0.99
C LYS A 155 -18.87 9.90 -0.31
N VAL A 156 -18.00 9.21 0.43
CA VAL A 156 -16.88 9.82 1.15
C VAL A 156 -15.81 10.34 0.18
N HIS A 157 -15.45 9.59 -0.85
CA HIS A 157 -14.53 10.07 -1.90
C HIS A 157 -15.04 11.37 -2.56
N THR A 158 -16.34 11.44 -2.84
CA THR A 158 -16.96 12.65 -3.42
C THR A 158 -16.81 13.86 -2.51
N LEU A 159 -17.01 13.71 -1.19
CA LEU A 159 -16.75 14.76 -0.21
C LEU A 159 -15.27 15.19 -0.21
N PHE A 160 -14.35 14.25 -0.07
CA PHE A 160 -12.92 14.56 0.08
C PHE A 160 -12.34 15.27 -1.15
N LYS A 161 -12.77 14.86 -2.35
CA LYS A 161 -12.45 15.57 -3.57
C LYS A 161 -12.97 17.02 -3.53
N PHE A 162 -14.22 17.21 -3.12
CA PHE A 162 -14.87 18.52 -3.09
C PHE A 162 -14.25 19.51 -2.09
N ILE A 163 -13.87 19.04 -0.89
CA ILE A 163 -13.22 19.87 0.13
C ILE A 163 -11.76 20.15 -0.25
N ALA A 164 -11.02 19.17 -0.79
CA ALA A 164 -9.63 19.36 -1.20
C ALA A 164 -9.50 20.36 -2.37
N GLU A 165 -10.46 20.38 -3.29
CA GLU A 165 -10.48 21.37 -4.38
C GLU A 165 -10.59 22.82 -3.86
N LYS A 166 -11.22 23.04 -2.70
CA LYS A 166 -11.54 24.37 -2.14
C LYS A 166 -10.67 24.81 -0.97
N THR A 167 -9.74 23.97 -0.50
CA THR A 167 -8.96 24.25 0.70
C THR A 167 -7.49 24.41 0.31
N GLU A 168 -6.81 25.41 0.87
CA GLU A 168 -5.34 25.52 0.79
C GLU A 168 -4.73 24.71 1.94
N LEU A 169 -3.47 24.25 1.83
CA LEU A 169 -2.89 23.27 2.77
C LEU A 169 -1.68 23.80 3.55
N ASP A 170 -1.61 25.11 3.78
CA ASP A 170 -0.45 25.77 4.38
C ASP A 170 -0.17 25.35 5.84
N ASN A 171 -1.20 24.97 6.61
CA ASN A 171 -1.07 24.67 8.05
C ASN A 171 -0.83 23.19 8.35
N VAL A 172 -0.73 22.33 7.32
CA VAL A 172 -0.52 20.88 7.45
C VAL A 172 0.77 20.39 6.82
N LYS A 173 1.70 21.31 6.55
CA LYS A 173 3.01 21.04 5.96
C LYS A 173 3.79 19.97 6.74
N GLU A 174 3.80 20.03 8.07
CA GLU A 174 4.50 19.06 8.93
C GLU A 174 3.95 17.63 8.74
N LYS A 175 2.62 17.45 8.80
CA LYS A 175 1.96 16.16 8.58
C LYS A 175 2.22 15.61 7.17
N LEU A 176 2.24 16.49 6.16
CA LEU A 176 2.57 16.11 4.78
C LEU A 176 4.02 15.67 4.62
N VAL A 177 4.96 16.35 5.29
CA VAL A 177 6.37 15.94 5.33
C VAL A 177 6.49 14.57 5.98
N GLU A 178 5.84 14.35 7.13
CA GLU A 178 5.84 13.07 7.83
C GLU A 178 5.28 11.95 6.94
N GLU A 179 4.10 12.15 6.34
CA GLU A 179 3.50 11.15 5.45
C GLU A 179 4.42 10.84 4.27
N LEU A 180 4.95 11.86 3.58
CA LEU A 180 5.87 11.69 2.44
C LEU A 180 7.15 10.94 2.84
N THR A 181 7.74 11.28 3.99
CA THR A 181 8.91 10.57 4.51
C THR A 181 8.57 9.10 4.71
N LEU A 182 7.52 8.79 5.46
CA LEU A 182 7.15 7.41 5.81
C LEU A 182 6.83 6.55 4.57
N ILE A 183 6.06 7.07 3.60
CA ILE A 183 5.74 6.31 2.38
C ILE A 183 6.93 6.18 1.43
N CYS A 184 7.88 7.13 1.44
CA CYS A 184 9.09 7.03 0.64
C CYS A 184 10.07 6.02 1.24
N GLU A 185 10.17 5.94 2.57
CA GLU A 185 11.02 4.95 3.26
C GLU A 185 10.62 3.51 2.96
N GLN A 186 9.34 3.24 2.69
CA GLN A 186 8.87 1.92 2.27
C GLN A 186 9.28 1.52 0.84
N ARG A 187 9.69 2.47 -0.02
CA ARG A 187 10.09 2.21 -1.43
C ARG A 187 9.13 1.28 -2.20
N PRO A 188 7.80 1.55 -2.23
CA PRO A 188 6.87 0.64 -2.91
C PRO A 188 7.13 0.55 -4.41
N VAL A 189 6.76 -0.59 -5.01
CA VAL A 189 6.92 -0.82 -6.46
C VAL A 189 6.08 0.17 -7.26
N VAL A 190 4.87 0.46 -6.78
CA VAL A 190 3.95 1.47 -7.34
C VAL A 190 4.12 2.78 -6.57
N THR A 191 4.52 3.86 -7.26
CA THR A 191 4.88 5.15 -6.62
C THR A 191 3.82 6.25 -6.80
N GLU A 192 2.62 5.86 -7.21
CA GLU A 192 1.54 6.81 -7.56
C GLU A 192 1.10 7.65 -6.36
N LYS A 193 0.98 7.05 -5.17
CA LYS A 193 0.58 7.75 -3.93
C LYS A 193 1.57 8.88 -3.60
N GLN A 194 2.87 8.58 -3.63
CA GLN A 194 3.94 9.57 -3.44
C GLN A 194 3.80 10.72 -4.43
N ARG A 195 3.65 10.38 -5.72
CA ARG A 195 3.58 11.36 -6.80
C ARG A 195 2.35 12.26 -6.69
N LYS A 196 1.20 11.70 -6.30
CA LYS A 196 -0.04 12.45 -6.05
C LYS A 196 0.10 13.42 -4.89
N ILE A 197 0.70 13.00 -3.77
CA ILE A 197 0.94 13.91 -2.63
C ILE A 197 1.92 15.02 -3.04
N ILE A 198 3.01 14.68 -3.74
CA ILE A 198 3.97 15.69 -4.21
C ILE A 198 3.32 16.68 -5.20
N ALA A 199 2.44 16.19 -6.08
CA ALA A 199 1.66 17.05 -6.98
C ALA A 199 0.71 17.96 -6.21
N LEU A 200 -0.01 17.43 -5.21
CA LEU A 200 -0.88 18.21 -4.32
C LEU A 200 -0.09 19.33 -3.63
N VAL A 201 1.07 19.02 -3.03
CA VAL A 201 1.95 20.02 -2.41
C VAL A 201 2.38 21.08 -3.44
N LYS A 202 2.70 20.68 -4.68
CA LYS A 202 3.09 21.62 -5.74
C LYS A 202 1.96 22.55 -6.18
N GLU A 203 0.73 22.08 -6.14
CA GLU A 203 -0.45 22.81 -6.63
C GLU A 203 -1.12 23.68 -5.56
N LYS A 204 -0.99 23.31 -4.27
CA LYS A 204 -1.79 23.86 -3.16
C LYS A 204 -0.98 24.49 -2.02
N ILE A 205 0.35 24.54 -2.15
CA ILE A 205 1.20 25.02 -1.06
C ILE A 205 2.31 25.90 -1.62
N ASP A 206 2.38 27.13 -1.13
CA ASP A 206 3.50 28.03 -1.38
C ASP A 206 4.65 27.70 -0.42
N LEU A 207 5.81 27.40 -0.99
CA LEU A 207 6.99 26.95 -0.26
C LEU A 207 8.11 27.99 -0.30
N ASN A 208 8.51 28.48 0.86
CA ASN A 208 9.66 29.36 1.05
C ASN A 208 10.93 28.54 1.37
N PRO A 209 11.95 28.53 0.50
CA PRO A 209 13.19 27.76 0.72
C PRO A 209 13.95 28.09 2.02
N GLU A 210 13.73 29.26 2.62
CA GLU A 210 14.39 29.69 3.86
C GLU A 210 13.77 29.05 5.12
N ASN A 211 12.58 28.48 5.02
CA ASN A 211 11.94 27.74 6.11
C ASN A 211 12.29 26.24 6.00
N ASP A 212 12.68 25.61 7.11
CA ASP A 212 13.12 24.19 7.12
C ASP A 212 12.03 23.21 6.65
N LEU A 213 10.78 23.37 7.10
CA LEU A 213 9.67 22.51 6.70
C LEU A 213 9.39 22.64 5.21
N ASP A 214 9.38 23.88 4.71
CA ASP A 214 9.17 24.16 3.30
C ASP A 214 10.33 23.62 2.44
N ALA A 215 11.56 23.75 2.92
CA ALA A 215 12.75 23.18 2.27
C ALA A 215 12.65 21.65 2.16
N ARG A 216 12.13 20.97 3.19
CA ARG A 216 11.88 19.51 3.16
C ARG A 216 10.84 19.13 2.11
N LEU A 217 9.71 19.84 2.03
CA LEU A 217 8.71 19.63 0.97
C LEU A 217 9.27 19.91 -0.43
N LEU A 218 10.05 20.98 -0.57
CA LEU A 218 10.73 21.33 -1.82
C LEU A 218 11.68 20.22 -2.29
N ARG A 219 12.37 19.51 -1.38
CA ARG A 219 13.23 18.38 -1.75
C ARG A 219 12.44 17.27 -2.44
N PHE A 220 11.25 16.91 -1.94
CA PHE A 220 10.39 15.92 -2.59
C PHE A 220 9.95 16.40 -3.98
N GLN A 221 9.53 17.66 -4.12
CA GLN A 221 9.17 18.22 -5.43
C GLN A 221 10.34 18.23 -6.41
N ARG A 222 11.52 18.72 -5.98
CA ARG A 222 12.73 18.82 -6.80
C ARG A 222 13.17 17.45 -7.29
N CYS A 223 13.10 16.42 -6.46
CA CYS A 223 13.43 15.04 -6.86
C CYS A 223 12.70 14.57 -8.13
N ILE A 224 11.45 15.02 -8.33
CA ILE A 224 10.65 14.64 -9.51
C ILE A 224 10.77 15.69 -10.62
N TYR A 225 10.59 16.97 -10.30
CA TYR A 225 10.37 18.00 -11.31
C TYR A 225 11.62 18.79 -11.69
N LYS A 226 12.63 18.83 -10.80
CA LYS A 226 13.87 19.63 -10.95
C LYS A 226 15.06 18.92 -10.26
N PRO A 227 15.42 17.68 -10.66
CA PRO A 227 16.39 16.86 -9.92
C PRO A 227 17.82 17.42 -9.94
N THR A 228 18.14 18.27 -10.93
CA THR A 228 19.47 18.85 -11.14
C THR A 228 19.36 20.32 -11.54
N LEU A 229 20.46 21.08 -11.46
CA LEU A 229 20.46 22.47 -11.88
C LEU A 229 20.12 22.63 -13.38
N ASN A 230 20.62 21.73 -14.23
CA ASN A 230 20.39 21.80 -15.68
C ASN A 230 18.94 21.50 -16.09
N SER A 231 18.18 20.76 -15.26
CA SER A 231 16.75 20.51 -15.45
C SER A 231 15.85 21.72 -15.14
N PHE A 232 16.38 22.76 -14.51
CA PHE A 232 15.58 23.91 -14.08
C PHE A 232 14.93 24.65 -15.25
N ASN A 233 13.63 24.94 -15.12
CA ASN A 233 12.77 25.61 -16.11
C ASN A 233 12.79 25.01 -17.52
N LYS A 234 13.05 23.71 -17.61
CA LYS A 234 13.03 22.96 -18.87
C LYS A 234 12.11 21.77 -18.75
N ASN A 235 11.55 21.31 -19.85
CA ASN A 235 10.95 19.97 -19.91
C ASN A 235 12.02 18.92 -20.22
N TYR A 236 11.65 17.64 -20.15
CA TYR A 236 12.61 16.55 -20.33
C TYR A 236 13.17 16.47 -21.77
N GLN A 237 12.45 17.00 -22.77
CA GLN A 237 12.94 17.08 -24.15
C GLN A 237 14.03 18.14 -24.29
N GLU A 238 13.78 19.35 -23.80
CA GLU A 238 14.74 20.47 -23.80
C GLU A 238 16.01 20.14 -23.01
N TYR A 239 15.87 19.38 -21.92
CA TYR A 239 17.00 18.87 -21.16
C TYR A 239 17.96 18.02 -22.01
N GLY A 240 17.46 17.24 -22.97
CA GLY A 240 18.30 16.48 -23.90
C GLY A 240 19.21 17.37 -24.77
N ASP A 241 18.78 18.58 -25.11
CA ASP A 241 19.59 19.56 -25.84
C ASP A 241 20.63 20.24 -24.95
N VAL A 242 20.36 20.36 -23.65
CA VAL A 242 21.35 20.83 -22.67
C VAL A 242 22.51 19.84 -22.58
N LEU A 243 22.23 18.54 -22.48
CA LEU A 243 23.25 17.50 -22.34
C LEU A 243 24.30 17.52 -23.46
N LYS A 244 23.89 17.86 -24.69
CA LYS A 244 24.79 17.97 -25.85
C LYS A 244 25.84 19.08 -25.70
N LYS A 245 25.59 20.07 -24.86
CA LYS A 245 26.46 21.24 -24.62
C LYS A 245 27.39 21.04 -23.44
N LEU A 246 27.17 20.02 -22.61
CA LEU A 246 27.95 19.77 -21.41
C LEU A 246 29.28 19.08 -21.75
N THR A 247 30.35 19.50 -21.07
CA THR A 247 31.62 18.79 -21.09
C THR A 247 31.52 17.46 -20.33
N LYS A 248 32.50 16.56 -20.53
CA LYS A 248 32.54 15.29 -19.78
C LYS A 248 32.57 15.48 -18.25
N SER A 249 33.24 16.53 -17.75
CA SER A 249 33.24 16.85 -16.31
C SER A 249 31.86 17.29 -15.82
N GLN A 250 31.19 18.15 -16.57
CA GLN A 250 29.82 18.60 -16.24
C GLN A 250 28.81 17.45 -16.34
N LEU A 251 28.96 16.54 -17.31
CA LEU A 251 28.14 15.32 -17.38
C LEU A 251 28.35 14.41 -16.17
N ARG A 252 29.57 14.36 -15.63
CA ARG A 252 29.87 13.60 -14.40
C ARG A 252 29.15 14.21 -13.20
N GLU A 253 29.20 15.54 -13.05
CA GLU A 253 28.47 16.26 -11.99
C GLU A 253 26.96 16.05 -12.12
N GLU A 254 26.43 16.20 -13.34
CA GLU A 254 25.01 15.97 -13.66
C GLU A 254 24.56 14.55 -13.27
N ALA A 255 25.38 13.54 -13.58
CA ALA A 255 25.13 12.16 -13.19
C ALA A 255 25.07 12.01 -11.66
N ILE A 256 26.00 12.61 -10.92
CA ILE A 256 26.03 12.54 -9.46
C ILE A 256 24.82 13.26 -8.84
N GLU A 257 24.41 14.41 -9.35
CA GLU A 257 23.21 15.11 -8.87
C GLU A 257 21.93 14.31 -9.12
N MET A 258 21.79 13.76 -10.34
CA MET A 258 20.65 12.94 -10.73
C MET A 258 20.50 11.69 -9.85
N SER A 259 21.60 11.01 -9.53
CA SER A 259 21.56 9.84 -8.65
C SER A 259 21.19 10.20 -7.21
N LYS A 260 21.73 11.30 -6.67
CA LYS A 260 21.38 11.79 -5.34
C LYS A 260 19.89 12.11 -5.22
N ALA A 261 19.31 12.77 -6.22
CA ALA A 261 17.88 13.03 -6.26
C ALA A 261 17.09 11.71 -6.20
N MET A 262 17.40 10.77 -7.08
CA MET A 262 16.74 9.47 -7.14
C MET A 262 16.84 8.68 -5.83
N LEU A 263 18.04 8.58 -5.26
CA LEU A 263 18.31 7.73 -4.09
C LEU A 263 17.74 8.31 -2.79
N SER A 264 17.54 9.64 -2.70
CA SER A 264 16.97 10.27 -1.51
C SER A 264 15.58 9.72 -1.19
N PHE A 265 14.72 9.62 -2.20
CA PHE A 265 13.30 9.26 -2.02
C PHE A 265 12.87 8.00 -2.79
N GLY A 266 13.80 7.35 -3.50
CA GLY A 266 13.46 6.19 -4.33
C GLY A 266 12.53 6.55 -5.50
N LEU A 267 12.44 7.83 -5.86
CA LEU A 267 11.58 8.33 -6.92
C LEU A 267 12.43 8.73 -8.11
N VAL A 268 12.05 8.30 -9.30
CA VAL A 268 12.78 8.62 -10.52
C VAL A 268 12.09 9.73 -11.29
N SER A 269 12.87 10.75 -11.66
CA SER A 269 12.41 11.84 -12.53
C SER A 269 12.40 11.45 -14.01
N GLN A 270 11.55 12.11 -14.80
CA GLN A 270 11.49 11.96 -16.26
C GLN A 270 12.78 12.40 -16.98
N TYR A 271 13.64 13.23 -16.35
CA TYR A 271 14.94 13.61 -16.91
C TYR A 271 15.98 12.48 -16.84
N HIS A 272 15.85 11.56 -15.88
CA HIS A 272 16.85 10.52 -15.64
C HIS A 272 16.98 9.53 -16.83
N PRO A 273 15.88 9.04 -17.45
CA PRO A 273 15.96 8.28 -18.70
C PRO A 273 16.75 8.99 -19.79
N ILE A 274 16.55 10.30 -19.97
CA ILE A 274 17.22 11.10 -21.00
C ILE A 274 18.72 11.14 -20.76
N LEU A 275 19.14 11.33 -19.51
CA LEU A 275 20.56 11.33 -19.13
C LEU A 275 21.22 9.96 -19.41
N ILE A 276 20.65 8.87 -18.90
CA ILE A 276 21.26 7.54 -19.05
C ILE A 276 21.36 7.13 -20.52
N ILE A 277 20.29 7.33 -21.30
CA ILE A 277 20.28 7.00 -22.73
C ILE A 277 21.33 7.82 -23.45
N PHE A 278 21.41 9.14 -23.19
CA PHE A 278 22.44 10.01 -23.76
C PHE A 278 23.85 9.53 -23.44
N LEU A 279 24.14 9.17 -22.19
CA LEU A 279 25.46 8.68 -21.77
C LEU A 279 25.84 7.40 -22.53
N ILE A 280 24.89 6.48 -22.74
CA ILE A 280 25.14 5.23 -23.48
C ILE A 280 25.37 5.51 -24.97
N GLU A 281 24.47 6.27 -25.61
CA GLU A 281 24.51 6.53 -27.05
C GLU A 281 25.71 7.39 -27.48
N LYS A 282 26.20 8.28 -26.60
CA LYS A 282 27.37 9.13 -26.85
C LYS A 282 28.70 8.51 -26.39
N GLY A 283 28.68 7.25 -25.96
CA GLY A 283 29.90 6.52 -25.59
C GLY A 283 30.47 6.88 -24.21
N HIS A 284 29.73 7.60 -23.38
CA HIS A 284 30.06 7.93 -21.99
C HIS A 284 29.58 6.85 -21.00
N LYS A 285 29.69 5.57 -21.38
CA LYS A 285 29.23 4.42 -20.59
C LYS A 285 29.92 4.29 -19.23
N ASP A 286 31.07 4.94 -19.04
CA ASP A 286 31.80 5.04 -17.78
C ASP A 286 31.10 5.93 -16.74
N LEU A 287 30.20 6.82 -17.16
CA LEU A 287 29.45 7.71 -16.26
C LEU A 287 28.10 7.13 -15.81
N VAL A 288 27.60 6.07 -16.46
CA VAL A 288 26.31 5.45 -16.10
C VAL A 288 26.26 4.94 -14.65
N PRO A 289 27.32 4.32 -14.08
CA PRO A 289 27.33 3.98 -12.66
C PRO A 289 27.10 5.18 -11.74
N LEU A 290 27.60 6.36 -12.12
CA LEU A 290 27.45 7.59 -11.33
C LEU A 290 26.02 8.13 -11.41
N SER A 291 25.36 8.02 -12.56
CA SER A 291 23.96 8.45 -12.70
C SER A 291 22.99 7.55 -11.95
N MET A 292 23.38 6.30 -11.71
CA MET A 292 22.65 5.36 -10.86
C MET A 292 23.07 5.41 -9.39
N GLY A 293 24.19 6.07 -9.07
CA GLY A 293 24.74 6.13 -7.72
C GLY A 293 25.22 4.77 -7.20
N LEU A 294 25.79 3.95 -8.09
CA LEU A 294 26.22 2.60 -7.77
C LEU A 294 27.41 2.59 -6.80
N SER A 295 27.40 1.63 -5.88
CA SER A 295 28.55 1.25 -5.06
C SER A 295 29.69 0.72 -5.93
N GLN A 296 30.85 0.46 -5.32
CA GLN A 296 31.95 -0.23 -6.01
C GLN A 296 31.52 -1.61 -6.52
N GLY A 297 30.73 -2.35 -5.74
CA GLY A 297 30.17 -3.64 -6.13
C GLY A 297 29.23 -3.51 -7.34
N GLY A 298 28.27 -2.58 -7.28
CA GLY A 298 27.36 -2.31 -8.40
C GLY A 298 28.11 -1.84 -9.66
N THR A 299 29.14 -1.01 -9.50
CA THR A 299 30.00 -0.55 -10.61
C THR A 299 30.77 -1.70 -11.25
N ALA A 300 31.30 -2.63 -10.46
CA ALA A 300 31.95 -3.84 -10.97
C ALA A 300 30.97 -4.68 -11.80
N ARG A 301 29.73 -4.86 -11.31
CA ARG A 301 28.67 -5.58 -12.05
C ARG A 301 28.27 -4.87 -13.35
N TRP A 302 28.18 -3.54 -13.34
CA TRP A 302 27.99 -2.77 -14.57
C TRP A 302 29.11 -3.02 -15.57
N ASN A 303 30.36 -2.99 -15.13
CA ASN A 303 31.51 -3.21 -16.01
C ASN A 303 31.54 -4.63 -16.59
N GLU A 304 31.20 -5.63 -15.79
CA GLU A 304 31.09 -7.04 -16.20
C GLU A 304 30.01 -7.25 -17.26
N PHE A 305 28.83 -6.63 -17.09
CA PHE A 305 27.66 -6.86 -17.94
C PHE A 305 27.29 -5.66 -18.83
N ARG A 306 28.24 -4.77 -19.10
CA ARG A 306 28.00 -3.43 -19.67
C ARG A 306 27.13 -3.43 -20.92
N GLU A 307 27.46 -4.28 -21.90
CA GLU A 307 26.74 -4.31 -23.18
C GLU A 307 25.34 -4.88 -23.03
N PHE A 308 25.19 -5.95 -22.22
CA PHE A 308 23.89 -6.53 -21.92
C PHE A 308 22.98 -5.53 -21.18
N ALA A 309 23.51 -4.89 -20.14
CA ALA A 309 22.82 -3.87 -19.37
C ALA A 309 22.45 -2.65 -20.23
N SER A 310 23.37 -2.17 -21.07
CA SER A 310 23.10 -1.07 -22.01
C SER A 310 21.97 -1.41 -22.98
N ASN A 311 21.96 -2.62 -23.53
CA ASN A 311 20.90 -3.08 -24.44
C ASN A 311 19.53 -3.17 -23.73
N LEU A 312 19.47 -3.66 -22.49
CA LEU A 312 18.24 -3.66 -21.70
C LEU A 312 17.72 -2.24 -21.45
N ILE A 313 18.62 -1.32 -21.10
CA ILE A 313 18.30 0.09 -20.87
C ILE A 313 17.69 0.71 -22.14
N LEU A 314 18.40 0.65 -23.27
CA LEU A 314 17.98 1.28 -24.52
C LEU A 314 16.65 0.72 -25.05
N LYS A 315 16.37 -0.56 -24.82
CA LYS A 315 15.11 -1.20 -25.26
C LYS A 315 13.93 -0.94 -24.33
N THR A 316 14.17 -0.62 -23.06
CA THR A 316 13.11 -0.58 -22.03
C THR A 316 12.83 0.81 -21.48
N ILE A 317 13.88 1.56 -21.13
CA ILE A 317 13.76 2.81 -20.37
C ILE A 317 13.25 3.95 -21.24
N HIS A 318 12.32 4.72 -20.69
CA HIS A 318 11.66 5.85 -21.32
C HIS A 318 11.16 6.83 -20.23
N PRO A 319 11.02 8.15 -20.52
CA PRO A 319 10.43 9.12 -19.57
C PRO A 319 9.12 8.68 -18.90
N TYR A 320 8.21 8.06 -19.66
CA TYR A 320 6.91 7.58 -19.14
C TYR A 320 6.97 6.23 -18.39
N ASN A 321 8.14 5.61 -18.23
CA ASN A 321 8.33 4.46 -17.34
C ASN A 321 9.58 4.62 -16.45
N ALA A 322 10.01 5.87 -16.19
CA ALA A 322 11.29 6.21 -15.56
C ALA A 322 11.57 5.48 -14.24
N GLN A 323 10.53 5.17 -13.44
CA GLN A 323 10.65 4.49 -12.15
C GLN A 323 11.43 3.16 -12.24
N CYS A 324 11.46 2.51 -13.40
CA CYS A 324 12.23 1.28 -13.59
C CYS A 324 13.75 1.44 -13.43
N ILE A 325 14.30 2.66 -13.54
CA ILE A 325 15.73 2.93 -13.32
C ILE A 325 16.13 2.61 -11.88
N TYR A 326 15.29 2.92 -10.88
CA TYR A 326 15.61 2.60 -9.49
C TYR A 326 15.68 1.08 -9.29
N GLY A 327 14.71 0.33 -9.83
CA GLY A 327 14.75 -1.13 -9.84
C GLY A 327 16.00 -1.68 -10.53
N PHE A 328 16.31 -1.19 -11.72
CA PHE A 328 17.50 -1.60 -12.48
C PHE A 328 18.81 -1.30 -11.73
N THR A 329 18.90 -0.15 -11.07
CA THR A 329 20.01 0.22 -10.19
C THR A 329 20.18 -0.80 -9.08
N LYS A 330 19.09 -1.18 -8.39
CA LYS A 330 19.13 -2.16 -7.31
C LYS A 330 19.42 -3.58 -7.79
N MET A 331 19.05 -3.95 -9.02
CA MET A 331 19.47 -5.23 -9.63
C MET A 331 20.99 -5.32 -9.83
N LEU A 332 21.65 -4.20 -10.18
CA LEU A 332 23.11 -4.13 -10.26
C LEU A 332 23.76 -4.25 -8.88
N GLU A 333 23.23 -3.54 -7.87
CA GLU A 333 23.74 -3.58 -6.50
C GLU A 333 23.66 -4.98 -5.89
N SER A 334 22.53 -5.66 -6.09
CA SER A 334 22.28 -7.00 -5.55
C SER A 334 22.94 -8.13 -6.35
N GLY A 335 23.62 -7.81 -7.47
CA GLY A 335 24.26 -8.81 -8.31
C GLY A 335 23.29 -9.77 -8.99
N ILE A 336 22.02 -9.38 -9.20
CA ILE A 336 21.00 -10.22 -9.86
C ILE A 336 21.46 -10.69 -11.24
N PHE A 337 22.19 -9.83 -11.97
CA PHE A 337 22.72 -10.16 -13.29
C PHE A 337 23.78 -11.25 -13.28
N SER A 338 24.42 -11.57 -12.15
CA SER A 338 25.46 -12.61 -12.09
C SER A 338 24.90 -14.01 -12.39
N ARG A 339 23.60 -14.22 -12.21
CA ARG A 339 22.92 -15.49 -12.51
C ARG A 339 22.62 -15.59 -14.00
N GLU A 340 23.20 -16.57 -14.68
CA GLU A 340 22.99 -16.79 -16.11
C GLU A 340 21.51 -16.97 -16.47
N ALA A 341 20.78 -17.79 -15.71
CA ALA A 341 19.35 -18.01 -15.92
C ALA A 341 18.52 -16.70 -15.89
N VAL A 342 18.94 -15.71 -15.09
CA VAL A 342 18.31 -14.39 -15.07
C VAL A 342 18.61 -13.63 -16.37
N ARG A 343 19.87 -13.60 -16.80
CA ARG A 343 20.27 -12.93 -18.06
C ARG A 343 19.53 -13.54 -19.25
N SER A 344 19.47 -14.87 -19.35
CA SER A 344 18.74 -15.56 -20.41
C SER A 344 17.24 -15.27 -20.37
N GLY A 345 16.62 -15.30 -19.18
CA GLY A 345 15.20 -14.94 -19.03
C GLY A 345 14.90 -13.50 -19.47
N LEU A 346 15.73 -12.53 -19.06
CA LEU A 346 15.56 -11.12 -19.46
C LEU A 346 15.81 -10.91 -20.96
N ALA A 347 16.76 -11.64 -21.56
CA ALA A 347 16.99 -11.61 -22.99
C ALA A 347 15.78 -12.13 -23.78
N ASN A 348 15.21 -13.27 -23.35
CA ASN A 348 14.02 -13.86 -23.96
C ASN A 348 12.79 -12.96 -23.81
N MET A 349 12.63 -12.31 -22.65
CA MET A 349 11.55 -11.35 -22.43
C MET A 349 11.55 -10.22 -23.46
N LEU A 350 12.69 -9.77 -23.96
CA LEU A 350 12.75 -8.72 -24.98
C LEU A 350 12.15 -9.12 -26.34
N THR A 351 11.96 -10.42 -26.59
CA THR A 351 11.53 -10.96 -27.89
C THR A 351 10.12 -11.55 -27.87
N ILE A 352 9.44 -11.57 -26.72
CA ILE A 352 8.10 -12.16 -26.64
C ILE A 352 7.06 -11.32 -27.38
N ARG A 353 6.01 -12.00 -27.84
CA ARG A 353 4.76 -11.37 -28.25
C ARG A 353 3.77 -11.45 -27.10
N ILE A 354 3.28 -10.30 -26.63
CA ILE A 354 2.30 -10.25 -25.55
C ILE A 354 0.93 -10.67 -26.08
N HIS A 355 0.24 -11.50 -25.30
CA HIS A 355 -1.13 -11.90 -25.58
C HIS A 355 -2.07 -10.67 -25.53
N PRO A 356 -3.03 -10.50 -26.46
CA PRO A 356 -3.85 -9.28 -26.54
C PRO A 356 -4.60 -8.91 -25.25
N GLU A 357 -5.11 -9.91 -24.52
CA GLU A 357 -5.76 -9.68 -23.24
C GLU A 357 -4.77 -9.19 -22.16
N VAL A 358 -3.56 -9.72 -22.15
CA VAL A 358 -2.53 -9.30 -21.19
C VAL A 358 -2.07 -7.89 -21.51
N GLU A 359 -1.88 -7.56 -22.78
CA GLU A 359 -1.59 -6.19 -23.23
C GLU A 359 -2.66 -5.21 -22.74
N THR A 360 -3.93 -5.55 -22.89
CA THR A 360 -5.05 -4.74 -22.38
C THR A 360 -4.96 -4.56 -20.86
N ARG A 361 -4.65 -5.62 -20.09
CA ARG A 361 -4.51 -5.53 -18.62
C ARG A 361 -3.32 -4.64 -18.21
N ILE A 362 -2.18 -4.78 -18.88
CA ILE A 362 -0.98 -3.97 -18.64
C ILE A 362 -1.26 -2.50 -18.93
N LEU A 363 -1.87 -2.18 -20.08
CA LEU A 363 -2.17 -0.80 -20.44
C LEU A 363 -3.17 -0.16 -19.47
N LYS A 364 -4.18 -0.91 -19.01
CA LYS A 364 -5.12 -0.45 -17.96
C LYS A 364 -4.46 -0.21 -16.60
N SER A 365 -3.37 -0.91 -16.29
CA SER A 365 -2.62 -0.68 -15.04
C SER A 365 -1.85 0.63 -15.03
N THR A 366 -1.61 1.20 -16.21
CA THR A 366 -1.01 2.52 -16.36
C THR A 366 -2.15 3.53 -16.52
N LYS A 367 -2.33 4.49 -15.60
CA LYS A 367 -3.45 5.45 -15.66
C LYS A 367 -3.40 6.34 -16.92
N THR A 368 -2.20 6.67 -17.37
CA THR A 368 -1.95 7.51 -18.55
C THR A 368 -0.96 6.81 -19.49
N PRO A 369 -1.36 5.73 -20.19
CA PRO A 369 -0.47 5.00 -21.06
C PRO A 369 -0.05 5.90 -22.23
N HIS A 370 1.25 6.05 -22.42
CA HIS A 370 1.80 6.84 -23.52
C HIS A 370 2.04 5.98 -24.78
N GLU A 371 1.66 6.48 -25.95
CA GLU A 371 1.77 5.78 -27.25
C GLU A 371 3.18 5.26 -27.58
N LYS A 372 4.21 5.97 -27.14
CA LYS A 372 5.64 5.62 -27.35
C LYS A 372 6.17 4.49 -26.46
N VAL A 373 5.36 4.00 -25.51
CA VAL A 373 5.73 2.92 -24.59
C VAL A 373 4.76 1.77 -24.77
N SER A 374 5.25 0.67 -25.35
CA SER A 374 4.45 -0.55 -25.53
C SER A 374 4.19 -1.26 -24.20
N ALA A 375 3.18 -2.14 -24.18
CA ALA A 375 2.93 -3.01 -23.02
C ALA A 375 4.16 -3.82 -22.62
N LEU A 376 5.01 -4.24 -23.57
CA LEU A 376 6.26 -4.94 -23.29
C LEU A 376 7.26 -4.06 -22.54
N LYS A 377 7.40 -2.78 -22.89
CA LYS A 377 8.26 -1.85 -22.16
C LYS A 377 7.73 -1.57 -20.76
N TYR A 378 6.41 -1.47 -20.57
CA TYR A 378 5.82 -1.37 -19.23
C TYR A 378 6.06 -2.63 -18.40
N LEU A 379 5.89 -3.81 -18.99
CA LEU A 379 6.12 -5.09 -18.32
C LEU A 379 7.59 -5.26 -17.93
N MET A 380 8.51 -5.01 -18.84
CA MET A 380 9.96 -5.04 -18.57
C MET A 380 10.34 -4.02 -17.48
N GLY A 381 9.80 -2.80 -17.54
CA GLY A 381 10.04 -1.79 -16.53
C GLY A 381 9.49 -2.18 -15.14
N ALA A 382 8.32 -2.81 -15.08
CA ALA A 382 7.78 -3.37 -13.84
C ALA A 382 8.63 -4.54 -13.33
N LEU A 383 9.10 -5.41 -14.21
CA LEU A 383 9.98 -6.52 -13.86
C LEU A 383 11.30 -6.03 -13.25
N PHE A 384 11.90 -4.97 -13.79
CA PHE A 384 13.09 -4.35 -13.16
C PHE A 384 12.78 -3.82 -11.75
N ARG A 385 11.62 -3.20 -11.55
CA ARG A 385 11.20 -2.73 -10.23
C ARG A 385 11.01 -3.87 -9.25
N VAL A 386 10.30 -4.93 -9.63
CA VAL A 386 10.01 -6.07 -8.75
C VAL A 386 11.26 -6.87 -8.41
N LEU A 387 12.17 -7.06 -9.37
CA LEU A 387 13.44 -7.75 -9.15
C LEU A 387 14.40 -6.92 -8.30
N GLY A 388 14.48 -5.61 -8.53
CA GLY A 388 15.37 -4.72 -7.79
C GLY A 388 14.84 -4.23 -6.45
N GLN A 389 13.52 -4.13 -6.29
CA GLN A 389 12.82 -3.69 -5.08
C GLN A 389 11.88 -4.81 -4.62
N PRO A 390 12.44 -5.90 -4.09
CA PRO A 390 11.65 -7.10 -3.88
C PRO A 390 10.69 -7.00 -2.68
N LEU A 391 10.83 -5.96 -1.86
CA LEU A 391 9.91 -5.56 -0.80
C LEU A 391 9.12 -4.34 -1.31
N GLY A 392 7.78 -4.39 -1.25
CA GLY A 392 6.91 -3.33 -1.78
C GLY A 392 5.99 -3.75 -2.94
N VAL A 393 5.88 -5.05 -3.22
CA VAL A 393 4.79 -5.58 -4.07
C VAL A 393 3.51 -5.59 -3.24
N GLY A 394 2.54 -4.78 -3.67
CA GLY A 394 1.24 -4.68 -3.03
C GLY A 394 0.17 -5.51 -3.72
N GLN A 395 -0.85 -5.93 -2.96
CA GLN A 395 -2.07 -6.51 -3.52
C GLN A 395 -3.03 -5.46 -4.10
N GLY A 396 -2.79 -4.16 -3.82
CA GLY A 396 -3.71 -3.08 -4.18
C GLY A 396 -5.08 -3.29 -3.52
N ASN A 397 -6.15 -3.01 -4.25
CA ASN A 397 -7.51 -3.26 -3.77
C ASN A 397 -7.99 -4.71 -4.02
N ASN A 398 -7.11 -5.60 -4.45
CA ASN A 398 -7.46 -7.01 -4.72
C ASN A 398 -7.17 -7.87 -3.46
N PRO A 399 -8.03 -8.84 -3.10
CA PRO A 399 -7.80 -9.75 -1.98
C PRO A 399 -6.80 -10.87 -2.34
N THR A 400 -5.59 -10.49 -2.77
CA THR A 400 -4.59 -11.42 -3.36
C THR A 400 -3.24 -11.38 -2.64
N CYS A 401 -3.28 -11.33 -1.31
CA CYS A 401 -2.09 -11.24 -0.46
C CYS A 401 -1.10 -12.36 -0.74
N GLN A 402 -1.58 -13.58 -1.02
CA GLN A 402 -0.74 -14.74 -1.31
C GLN A 402 0.04 -14.57 -2.63
N SER A 403 -0.62 -14.06 -3.67
CA SER A 403 0.03 -13.76 -4.95
C SER A 403 1.10 -12.68 -4.80
N ALA A 404 0.79 -11.58 -4.10
CA ALA A 404 1.75 -10.49 -3.86
C ALA A 404 2.98 -10.98 -3.06
N ARG A 405 2.75 -11.74 -1.99
CA ARG A 405 3.82 -12.34 -1.17
C ARG A 405 4.66 -13.34 -1.98
N GLY A 406 4.03 -14.11 -2.87
CA GLY A 406 4.71 -15.03 -3.78
C GLY A 406 5.65 -14.29 -4.73
N ILE A 407 5.16 -13.24 -5.38
CA ILE A 407 5.95 -12.39 -6.28
C ILE A 407 7.16 -11.79 -5.54
N SER A 408 6.96 -11.24 -4.34
CA SER A 408 8.03 -10.71 -3.50
C SER A 408 9.05 -11.77 -3.05
N MET A 409 8.61 -12.98 -2.73
CA MET A 409 9.52 -14.05 -2.32
C MET A 409 10.34 -14.55 -3.51
N TRP A 410 9.69 -14.81 -4.66
CA TRP A 410 10.39 -15.28 -5.85
C TRP A 410 11.36 -14.26 -6.40
N SER A 411 11.09 -12.95 -6.32
CA SER A 411 12.04 -11.94 -6.79
C SER A 411 13.38 -11.99 -6.02
N GLN A 412 13.36 -12.34 -4.73
CA GLN A 412 14.56 -12.45 -3.90
C GLN A 412 15.27 -13.78 -4.07
N HIS A 413 14.51 -14.88 -3.97
CA HIS A 413 15.11 -16.22 -3.81
C HIS A 413 15.11 -17.02 -5.11
N SER A 414 14.26 -16.70 -6.07
CA SER A 414 14.22 -17.35 -7.38
C SER A 414 13.82 -16.40 -8.53
N PRO A 415 14.60 -15.33 -8.77
CA PRO A 415 14.31 -14.33 -9.81
C PRO A 415 14.15 -14.95 -11.20
N ALA A 416 14.90 -15.99 -11.53
CA ALA A 416 14.74 -16.71 -12.80
C ALA A 416 13.37 -17.41 -12.91
N LYS A 417 12.86 -18.01 -11.82
CA LYS A 417 11.50 -18.57 -11.78
C LYS A 417 10.46 -17.47 -11.99
N LEU A 418 10.62 -16.31 -11.33
CA LEU A 418 9.70 -15.18 -11.51
C LEU A 418 9.70 -14.69 -12.97
N ILE A 419 10.87 -14.46 -13.56
CA ILE A 419 10.99 -14.03 -14.96
C ILE A 419 10.32 -15.03 -15.89
N HIS A 420 10.56 -16.33 -15.70
CA HIS A 420 9.94 -17.38 -16.50
C HIS A 420 8.42 -17.38 -16.37
N MET A 421 7.87 -17.29 -15.15
CA MET A 421 6.42 -17.19 -14.94
C MET A 421 5.82 -15.96 -15.63
N VAL A 422 6.47 -14.80 -15.53
CA VAL A 422 6.04 -13.57 -16.24
C VAL A 422 6.05 -13.78 -17.74
N GLN A 423 7.10 -14.41 -18.28
CA GLN A 423 7.22 -14.71 -19.70
C GLN A 423 6.08 -15.62 -20.18
N THR A 424 5.81 -16.70 -19.46
CA THR A 424 4.73 -17.65 -19.77
C THR A 424 3.36 -16.97 -19.70
N ALA A 425 3.07 -16.29 -18.60
CA ALA A 425 1.82 -15.57 -18.40
C ALA A 425 1.59 -14.48 -19.46
N ALA A 426 2.63 -13.73 -19.82
CA ALA A 426 2.53 -12.67 -20.82
C ALA A 426 2.30 -13.20 -22.24
N THR A 427 2.88 -14.35 -22.56
CA THR A 427 2.80 -14.94 -23.91
C THR A 427 1.53 -15.75 -24.10
N TYR A 428 1.15 -16.55 -23.10
CA TYR A 428 0.08 -17.54 -23.22
C TYR A 428 -1.19 -17.18 -22.44
N ASN A 429 -1.16 -16.13 -21.60
CA ASN A 429 -2.26 -15.77 -20.70
C ASN A 429 -2.70 -16.95 -19.82
N ASP A 430 -1.74 -17.81 -19.45
CA ASP A 430 -1.99 -19.01 -18.65
C ASP A 430 -0.76 -19.35 -17.80
N LEU A 431 -0.98 -20.09 -16.72
CA LEU A 431 0.06 -20.63 -15.85
C LEU A 431 -0.33 -22.02 -15.36
N THR A 432 0.69 -22.82 -15.09
CA THR A 432 0.54 -24.17 -14.57
C THR A 432 1.39 -24.33 -13.31
N PHE A 433 0.79 -24.87 -12.26
CA PHE A 433 1.47 -25.28 -11.02
C PHE A 433 1.22 -26.75 -10.75
N ARG A 434 2.06 -27.35 -9.90
CA ARG A 434 1.87 -28.71 -9.41
C ARG A 434 1.43 -28.67 -7.95
N PHE A 435 0.38 -29.40 -7.62
CA PHE A 435 -0.10 -29.60 -6.25
C PHE A 435 -0.31 -31.10 -6.03
N GLU A 436 0.38 -31.68 -5.03
CA GLU A 436 0.26 -33.12 -4.69
C GLU A 436 0.38 -34.05 -5.91
N ALA A 437 1.45 -33.85 -6.65
CA ALA A 437 1.76 -34.53 -7.89
C ALA A 437 0.85 -34.23 -9.10
N GLN A 438 -0.28 -33.53 -8.93
CA GLN A 438 -1.23 -33.21 -9.99
C GLN A 438 -1.00 -31.81 -10.57
N GLU A 439 -1.34 -31.65 -11.85
CA GLU A 439 -1.30 -30.37 -12.53
C GLU A 439 -2.53 -29.51 -12.19
N ILE A 440 -2.30 -28.22 -11.94
CA ILE A 440 -3.32 -27.18 -11.84
C ILE A 440 -2.99 -26.11 -12.88
N LYS A 441 -3.85 -26.00 -13.90
CA LYS A 441 -3.73 -25.02 -14.98
C LYS A 441 -4.75 -23.91 -14.78
N ALA A 442 -4.33 -22.64 -14.81
CA ALA A 442 -5.19 -21.50 -14.46
C ALA A 442 -6.41 -21.35 -15.39
N SER A 443 -6.28 -21.73 -16.66
CA SER A 443 -7.40 -21.74 -17.61
C SER A 443 -8.42 -22.89 -17.41
N ALA A 444 -8.04 -23.93 -16.67
CA ALA A 444 -8.86 -25.13 -16.48
C ALA A 444 -9.59 -25.18 -15.13
N VAL A 445 -9.44 -24.15 -14.29
CA VAL A 445 -10.03 -24.08 -12.95
C VAL A 445 -11.03 -22.93 -12.84
N GLY A 446 -11.81 -22.95 -11.76
CA GLY A 446 -12.79 -21.91 -11.45
C GLY A 446 -12.17 -20.52 -11.21
N LEU A 447 -13.04 -19.55 -10.95
CA LEU A 447 -12.61 -18.22 -10.51
C LEU A 447 -11.94 -18.31 -9.13
N GLY A 448 -10.97 -17.43 -8.89
CA GLY A 448 -10.40 -17.24 -7.57
C GLY A 448 -11.18 -16.20 -6.77
N LEU A 449 -10.51 -15.56 -5.81
CA LEU A 449 -11.09 -14.49 -5.00
C LEU A 449 -11.34 -13.22 -5.83
N VAL A 450 -10.56 -12.99 -6.88
CA VAL A 450 -10.70 -11.84 -7.77
C VAL A 450 -11.74 -12.13 -8.85
N GLN A 451 -12.95 -11.62 -8.64
CA GLN A 451 -14.01 -11.63 -9.65
C GLN A 451 -13.79 -10.55 -10.72
N LYS A 452 -13.36 -9.36 -10.29
CA LYS A 452 -13.01 -8.22 -11.14
C LYS A 452 -11.68 -7.65 -10.68
N LEU A 453 -10.69 -7.69 -11.56
CA LEU A 453 -9.35 -7.19 -11.25
C LEU A 453 -9.36 -5.67 -11.12
N ASP A 454 -8.90 -5.16 -9.97
CA ASP A 454 -8.45 -3.78 -9.85
C ASP A 454 -7.06 -3.66 -10.47
N HIS A 455 -6.95 -2.75 -11.44
CA HIS A 455 -5.73 -2.51 -12.20
C HIS A 455 -4.74 -1.57 -11.49
N ASN A 456 -5.02 -1.08 -10.28
CA ASN A 456 -4.09 -0.28 -9.47
C ASN A 456 -2.97 -1.15 -8.86
N LEU A 457 -2.23 -1.81 -9.75
CA LEU A 457 -1.19 -2.79 -9.52
C LEU A 457 -0.07 -2.53 -10.54
N ASP A 458 1.13 -3.03 -10.30
CA ASP A 458 2.19 -2.96 -11.31
C ASP A 458 1.96 -3.98 -12.46
N ALA A 459 2.67 -3.78 -13.58
CA ALA A 459 2.48 -4.59 -14.79
C ALA A 459 2.82 -6.09 -14.60
N VAL A 460 3.75 -6.44 -13.69
CA VAL A 460 4.00 -7.86 -13.33
C VAL A 460 2.81 -8.42 -12.57
N SER A 461 2.28 -7.66 -11.61
CA SER A 461 1.13 -8.09 -10.81
C SER A 461 -0.13 -8.27 -11.66
N VAL A 462 -0.54 -7.32 -12.51
CA VAL A 462 -1.72 -7.52 -13.40
C VAL A 462 -1.51 -8.60 -14.47
N THR A 463 -0.25 -8.97 -14.73
CA THR A 463 0.09 -10.10 -15.58
C THR A 463 -0.12 -11.41 -14.84
N LEU A 464 0.38 -11.56 -13.60
CA LEU A 464 0.40 -12.83 -12.87
C LEU A 464 -0.83 -13.09 -11.98
N VAL A 465 -1.30 -12.08 -11.25
CA VAL A 465 -2.32 -12.21 -10.20
C VAL A 465 -3.59 -12.93 -10.68
N PRO A 466 -4.17 -12.64 -11.87
CA PRO A 466 -5.39 -13.32 -12.33
C PRO A 466 -5.24 -14.85 -12.46
N MET A 467 -4.03 -15.35 -12.71
CA MET A 467 -3.76 -16.78 -12.81
C MET A 467 -3.34 -17.37 -11.46
N LEU A 468 -2.48 -16.67 -10.72
CA LEU A 468 -2.04 -17.11 -9.39
C LEU A 468 -3.20 -17.23 -8.41
N ASP A 469 -4.15 -16.29 -8.44
CA ASP A 469 -5.34 -16.30 -7.59
C ASP A 469 -6.22 -17.54 -7.86
N LYS A 470 -6.46 -17.87 -9.13
CA LYS A 470 -7.21 -19.08 -9.53
C LYS A 470 -6.51 -20.36 -9.08
N ILE A 471 -5.20 -20.45 -9.31
CA ILE A 471 -4.38 -21.61 -8.93
C ILE A 471 -4.39 -21.77 -7.41
N TYR A 472 -4.16 -20.69 -6.67
CA TYR A 472 -4.19 -20.70 -5.21
C TYR A 472 -5.56 -21.12 -4.68
N ASN A 473 -6.65 -20.57 -5.21
CA ASN A 473 -7.99 -20.94 -4.80
C ASN A 473 -8.27 -22.43 -5.02
N GLU A 474 -7.87 -22.98 -6.17
CA GLU A 474 -7.96 -24.43 -6.44
C GLU A 474 -7.15 -25.27 -5.43
N MET A 475 -5.92 -24.84 -5.10
CA MET A 475 -5.12 -25.52 -4.07
C MET A 475 -5.82 -25.49 -2.70
N MET A 476 -6.41 -24.36 -2.33
CA MET A 476 -7.18 -24.21 -1.08
C MET A 476 -8.41 -25.12 -1.07
N LEU A 477 -9.15 -25.21 -2.17
CA LEU A 477 -10.30 -26.12 -2.29
C LEU A 477 -9.89 -27.59 -2.11
N ARG A 478 -8.80 -28.04 -2.75
CA ARG A 478 -8.28 -29.41 -2.61
C ARG A 478 -7.72 -29.70 -1.22
N ALA A 479 -7.23 -28.69 -0.53
CA ALA A 479 -6.68 -28.80 0.82
C ALA A 479 -7.74 -28.64 1.93
N SER A 480 -8.92 -28.11 1.61
CA SER A 480 -10.01 -27.89 2.55
C SER A 480 -10.63 -29.20 3.04
N GLY A 481 -11.20 -29.18 4.25
CA GLY A 481 -11.88 -30.35 4.85
C GLY A 481 -10.96 -31.39 5.49
N ARG A 482 -9.65 -31.14 5.58
CA ARG A 482 -8.66 -32.06 6.17
C ARG A 482 -8.52 -31.96 7.69
N GLY A 483 -9.34 -31.15 8.36
CA GLY A 483 -9.32 -30.96 9.81
C GLY A 483 -8.22 -30.02 10.34
N GLU A 484 -7.34 -29.50 9.47
CA GLU A 484 -6.34 -28.48 9.81
C GLU A 484 -6.44 -27.29 8.84
N ASP A 485 -5.70 -26.22 9.12
CA ASP A 485 -5.57 -25.08 8.22
C ASP A 485 -4.98 -25.51 6.87
N PRO A 486 -5.68 -25.27 5.73
CA PRO A 486 -5.21 -25.62 4.40
C PRO A 486 -3.83 -25.02 4.04
N HIS A 487 -3.44 -23.90 4.65
CA HIS A 487 -2.14 -23.24 4.41
C HIS A 487 -0.94 -24.13 4.76
N LYS A 488 -1.13 -25.16 5.59
CA LYS A 488 -0.14 -26.22 5.86
C LYS A 488 0.39 -26.86 4.57
N TRP A 489 -0.50 -27.14 3.61
CA TRP A 489 -0.13 -27.79 2.34
C TRP A 489 0.04 -26.81 1.19
N VAL A 490 -0.77 -25.75 1.17
CA VAL A 490 -0.79 -24.80 0.05
C VAL A 490 0.46 -23.92 0.03
N ASN A 491 0.95 -23.44 1.18
CA ASN A 491 2.10 -22.53 1.21
C ASN A 491 3.38 -23.18 0.63
N PRO A 492 3.80 -24.40 1.03
CA PRO A 492 4.97 -25.04 0.44
C PRO A 492 4.83 -25.34 -1.05
N ALA A 493 3.62 -25.69 -1.50
CA ALA A 493 3.37 -25.99 -2.92
C ALA A 493 3.35 -24.74 -3.80
N LEU A 494 2.73 -23.65 -3.33
CA LEU A 494 2.68 -22.38 -4.05
C LEU A 494 4.05 -21.72 -4.05
N TYR A 495 4.59 -21.44 -2.86
CA TYR A 495 5.81 -20.66 -2.71
C TYR A 495 7.03 -21.46 -3.12
N GLY A 496 7.13 -22.72 -2.72
CA GLY A 496 8.23 -23.63 -3.04
C GLY A 496 8.99 -24.09 -1.80
N GLN A 497 10.11 -24.80 -2.02
CA GLN A 497 10.91 -25.51 -1.02
C GLN A 497 11.50 -24.64 0.11
N TRP A 498 11.36 -23.32 0.04
CA TRP A 498 11.81 -22.39 1.08
C TRP A 498 10.91 -22.38 2.31
N ILE A 499 9.65 -22.80 2.15
CA ILE A 499 8.69 -22.93 3.23
C ILE A 499 8.94 -24.27 3.92
N GLN A 500 9.12 -24.22 5.25
CA GLN A 500 9.30 -25.42 6.06
C GLN A 500 8.04 -26.29 6.06
N ILE A 501 8.19 -27.58 6.34
CA ILE A 501 7.07 -28.54 6.28
C ILE A 501 6.26 -28.55 7.59
N GLY A 502 6.91 -28.24 8.72
CA GLY A 502 6.22 -28.09 10.00
C GLY A 502 5.28 -26.88 9.95
N PHE A 503 4.09 -27.03 10.51
CA PHE A 503 3.07 -25.98 10.50
C PHE A 503 2.36 -25.89 11.84
N ALA A 504 2.33 -24.70 12.41
CA ALA A 504 1.69 -24.42 13.68
C ALA A 504 0.48 -23.51 13.44
N SER A 505 -0.69 -23.88 13.96
CA SER A 505 -1.86 -23.01 14.05
C SER A 505 -2.46 -23.03 15.45
N ALA A 506 -2.64 -21.85 16.02
CA ALA A 506 -3.38 -21.66 17.27
C ALA A 506 -4.91 -21.71 17.07
N TYR A 507 -5.38 -21.35 15.87
CA TYR A 507 -6.80 -21.31 15.55
C TYR A 507 -7.29 -22.68 15.05
N ASP A 508 -8.37 -23.15 15.65
CA ASP A 508 -9.07 -24.37 15.26
C ASP A 508 -10.35 -24.01 14.49
N TYR A 509 -10.39 -24.40 13.22
CA TYR A 509 -11.48 -24.09 12.31
C TYR A 509 -12.77 -24.87 12.62
N LEU A 510 -12.67 -26.05 13.25
CA LEU A 510 -13.82 -26.91 13.55
C LEU A 510 -14.58 -26.38 14.77
N PHE A 511 -13.85 -26.01 15.82
CA PHE A 511 -14.43 -25.51 17.07
C PHE A 511 -14.58 -23.98 17.11
N ASN A 512 -14.05 -23.27 16.11
CA ASN A 512 -13.97 -21.82 16.09
C ASN A 512 -13.36 -21.29 17.41
N ALA A 513 -12.21 -21.85 17.79
CA ALA A 513 -11.59 -21.67 19.10
C ALA A 513 -10.07 -21.55 19.00
N ILE A 514 -9.45 -20.99 20.04
CA ILE A 514 -7.99 -20.94 20.19
C ILE A 514 -7.55 -22.11 21.05
N VAL A 515 -6.67 -22.95 20.51
CA VAL A 515 -6.24 -24.21 21.14
C VAL A 515 -4.73 -24.20 21.38
N ASP A 516 -4.34 -24.41 22.63
CA ASP A 516 -2.95 -24.47 23.11
C ASP A 516 -2.09 -23.28 22.67
N PHE A 517 -2.56 -22.07 22.93
CA PHE A 517 -1.83 -20.85 22.59
C PHE A 517 -0.46 -20.77 23.29
N ASN A 518 -0.32 -21.35 24.48
CA ASN A 518 0.96 -21.38 25.19
C ASN A 518 2.00 -22.18 24.39
N GLY A 519 1.66 -23.40 23.99
CA GLY A 519 2.55 -24.23 23.17
C GLY A 519 2.85 -23.57 21.82
N PHE A 520 1.83 -22.98 21.18
CA PHE A 520 2.00 -22.24 19.91
C PHE A 520 3.02 -21.10 20.01
N ILE A 521 2.94 -20.26 21.04
CA ILE A 521 3.92 -19.18 21.26
C ILE A 521 5.30 -19.75 21.63
N GLY A 522 5.34 -20.84 22.40
CA GLY A 522 6.58 -21.58 22.68
C GLY A 522 7.30 -21.98 21.39
N VAL A 523 6.59 -22.57 20.42
CA VAL A 523 7.15 -22.91 19.10
C VAL A 523 7.66 -21.67 18.38
N PHE A 524 6.89 -20.57 18.37
CA PHE A 524 7.28 -19.35 17.66
C PHE A 524 8.59 -18.77 18.22
N TYR A 525 8.70 -18.66 19.55
CA TYR A 525 9.89 -18.13 20.20
C TYR A 525 11.10 -19.05 20.02
N ALA A 526 10.91 -20.36 20.21
CA ALA A 526 11.94 -21.37 20.03
C ALA A 526 12.55 -21.36 18.62
N MET A 527 11.76 -20.96 17.60
CA MET A 527 12.19 -20.97 16.19
C MET A 527 12.65 -19.60 15.69
N CYS A 528 12.04 -18.51 16.16
CA CYS A 528 12.25 -17.19 15.59
C CYS A 528 13.00 -16.21 16.49
N HIS A 529 13.00 -16.39 17.81
CA HIS A 529 13.65 -15.43 18.72
C HIS A 529 15.15 -15.79 18.89
N PRO A 530 16.09 -14.89 18.55
CA PRO A 530 17.52 -15.21 18.58
C PRO A 530 18.05 -15.72 19.93
N GLU A 531 17.50 -15.23 21.06
CA GLU A 531 17.91 -15.71 22.39
C GLU A 531 17.54 -17.19 22.65
N TYR A 532 16.43 -17.68 22.09
CA TYR A 532 15.89 -19.01 22.39
C TYR A 532 16.17 -20.01 21.27
N ASN A 533 16.42 -19.54 20.05
CA ASN A 533 16.64 -20.40 18.89
C ASN A 533 18.11 -20.79 18.65
N GLY A 534 19.02 -20.37 19.55
CA GLY A 534 20.46 -20.58 19.47
C GLY A 534 21.21 -19.51 18.65
N GLY A 535 20.67 -18.30 18.54
CA GLY A 535 21.27 -17.19 17.78
C GLY A 535 21.09 -17.29 16.25
N ASN A 536 20.23 -18.20 15.80
CA ASN A 536 20.03 -18.47 14.38
C ASN A 536 19.14 -17.39 13.73
N ARG A 537 19.50 -17.01 12.50
CA ARG A 537 18.68 -16.10 11.67
C ARG A 537 17.69 -16.88 10.82
N LEU A 538 16.56 -16.26 10.50
CA LEU A 538 15.65 -16.78 9.49
C LEU A 538 16.38 -16.80 8.14
N ILE A 539 16.35 -17.96 7.48
CA ILE A 539 17.02 -18.15 6.17
C ILE A 539 16.15 -17.59 5.03
N TYR A 540 14.83 -17.78 5.13
CA TYR A 540 13.86 -17.37 4.14
C TYR A 540 12.65 -16.71 4.81
N PRO A 541 11.93 -15.82 4.10
CA PRO A 541 10.67 -15.25 4.56
C PRO A 541 9.65 -16.32 4.94
N ASN A 542 9.06 -16.19 6.12
CA ASN A 542 8.06 -17.12 6.63
C ASN A 542 6.64 -16.55 6.42
N PRO A 543 5.72 -17.29 5.77
CA PRO A 543 4.30 -16.95 5.77
C PRO A 543 3.71 -17.03 7.17
N VAL A 544 3.24 -15.89 7.67
CA VAL A 544 2.60 -15.79 8.98
C VAL A 544 1.18 -15.29 8.80
N GLY A 545 0.22 -16.07 9.29
CA GLY A 545 -1.17 -15.66 9.46
C GLY A 545 -1.33 -14.80 10.70
N ILE A 546 -2.05 -13.68 10.58
CA ILE A 546 -2.33 -12.74 11.66
C ILE A 546 -3.83 -12.45 11.79
N PHE A 547 -4.24 -12.10 13.00
CA PHE A 547 -5.55 -11.51 13.28
C PHE A 547 -5.51 -10.00 12.97
N ILE A 548 -6.36 -9.54 12.04
CA ILE A 548 -6.61 -8.11 11.83
C ILE A 548 -7.47 -7.61 12.99
N THR A 549 -7.10 -6.46 13.53
CA THR A 549 -7.85 -5.79 14.59
C THR A 549 -8.22 -4.37 14.20
N SER A 550 -9.24 -3.83 14.85
CA SER A 550 -9.53 -2.38 14.86
C SER A 550 -8.47 -1.65 15.69
N ALA A 551 -8.42 -0.32 15.61
CA ALA A 551 -7.59 0.50 16.51
C ALA A 551 -7.93 0.31 18.00
N LYS A 552 -9.11 -0.25 18.33
CA LYS A 552 -9.51 -0.62 19.70
C LYS A 552 -9.07 -2.02 20.11
N GLY A 553 -8.51 -2.80 19.18
CA GLY A 553 -8.09 -4.19 19.39
C GLY A 553 -9.19 -5.22 19.13
N ASP A 554 -10.34 -4.84 18.56
CA ASP A 554 -11.43 -5.79 18.27
C ASP A 554 -11.11 -6.62 17.03
N MET A 555 -11.46 -7.92 17.03
CA MET A 555 -11.24 -8.82 15.89
C MET A 555 -12.05 -8.37 14.66
N LEU A 556 -11.38 -8.18 13.52
CA LEU A 556 -12.01 -7.82 12.24
C LEU A 556 -11.96 -8.95 11.22
N GLY A 557 -10.89 -9.76 11.21
CA GLY A 557 -10.70 -10.79 10.20
C GLY A 557 -9.30 -11.38 10.18
N PHE A 558 -9.03 -12.25 9.22
CA PHE A 558 -7.73 -12.89 9.05
C PHE A 558 -6.92 -12.20 7.94
N HIS A 559 -5.60 -12.15 8.11
CA HIS A 559 -4.67 -11.68 7.09
C HIS A 559 -3.36 -12.47 7.14
N ALA A 560 -2.48 -12.23 6.18
CA ALA A 560 -1.15 -12.82 6.17
C ALA A 560 -0.07 -11.80 5.81
N VAL A 561 1.06 -11.90 6.51
CA VAL A 561 2.29 -11.15 6.28
C VAL A 561 3.45 -12.11 6.03
N SER A 562 4.57 -11.60 5.52
CA SER A 562 5.82 -12.38 5.46
C SER A 562 6.77 -11.90 6.54
N LEU A 563 7.06 -12.72 7.55
CA LEU A 563 8.13 -12.45 8.51
C LEU A 563 9.48 -12.63 7.81
N LEU A 564 10.26 -11.55 7.73
CA LEU A 564 11.51 -11.51 6.96
C LEU A 564 12.71 -11.84 7.84
N ARG A 565 12.75 -11.26 9.03
CA ARG A 565 13.81 -11.48 10.02
C ARG A 565 13.35 -11.07 11.43
N VAL A 566 14.08 -11.55 12.42
CA VAL A 566 14.00 -11.07 13.80
C VAL A 566 15.39 -10.60 14.20
N ASP A 567 15.51 -9.38 14.68
CA ASP A 567 16.79 -8.80 15.07
C ASP A 567 16.61 -7.72 16.15
N MET A 568 17.69 -7.39 16.85
CA MET A 568 17.68 -6.27 17.79
C MET A 568 17.72 -4.93 17.04
N ASP A 569 16.95 -3.97 17.53
CA ASP A 569 17.09 -2.58 17.12
C ASP A 569 18.26 -1.87 17.84
N GLN A 570 18.48 -0.60 17.51
CA GLN A 570 19.53 0.22 18.13
C GLN A 570 19.35 0.46 19.64
N LYS A 571 18.16 0.16 20.19
CA LYS A 571 17.83 0.28 21.62
C LYS A 571 17.93 -1.07 22.34
N GLY A 572 18.35 -2.14 21.65
CA GLY A 572 18.48 -3.49 22.20
C GLY A 572 17.14 -4.23 22.32
N ILE A 573 16.09 -3.79 21.62
CA ILE A 573 14.78 -4.45 21.63
C ILE A 573 14.73 -5.43 20.45
N TYR A 574 14.40 -6.70 20.71
CA TYR A 574 14.11 -7.65 19.64
C TYR A 574 12.82 -7.30 18.92
N ARG A 575 12.92 -7.14 17.60
CA ARG A 575 11.80 -6.79 16.72
C ARG A 575 11.62 -7.83 15.63
N ALA A 576 10.35 -8.08 15.28
CA ALA A 576 9.97 -8.82 14.10
C ALA A 576 9.85 -7.84 12.92
N TYR A 577 10.62 -8.07 11.87
CA TYR A 577 10.59 -7.28 10.63
C TYR A 577 9.85 -8.07 9.55
N PHE A 578 8.86 -7.46 8.93
CA PHE A 578 7.93 -8.16 8.04
C PHE A 578 7.49 -7.31 6.85
N LEU A 579 7.04 -7.98 5.79
CA LEU A 579 6.35 -7.38 4.65
C LEU A 579 4.84 -7.54 4.81
N ASN A 580 4.11 -6.42 4.81
CA ASN A 580 2.66 -6.41 4.70
C ASN A 580 2.23 -6.12 3.24
N PRO A 581 1.60 -7.07 2.52
CA PRO A 581 1.25 -6.89 1.11
C PRO A 581 0.12 -5.87 0.87
N ASN A 582 -0.49 -5.29 1.91
CA ASN A 582 -1.62 -4.35 1.76
C ASN A 582 -1.22 -2.91 1.41
N ASN A 583 0.06 -2.66 1.09
CA ASN A 583 0.61 -1.31 0.87
C ASN A 583 0.42 -0.34 2.06
N GLU A 584 0.09 -0.85 3.25
CA GLU A 584 0.03 -0.06 4.48
C GLU A 584 0.84 -0.76 5.58
N GLY A 585 2.15 -0.48 5.57
CA GLY A 585 3.07 -0.97 6.58
C GLY A 585 2.81 -0.44 7.99
N ARG A 586 1.99 0.61 8.16
CA ARG A 586 1.78 1.31 9.45
C ARG A 586 0.39 1.11 10.04
N GLN A 587 -0.33 0.08 9.59
CA GLN A 587 -1.68 -0.19 10.06
C GLN A 587 -1.70 -0.32 11.59
N ASP A 588 -2.65 0.34 12.26
CA ASP A 588 -2.85 0.22 13.70
C ASP A 588 -3.39 -1.19 14.04
N TRP A 589 -2.71 -1.91 14.92
CA TRP A 589 -3.06 -3.27 15.35
C TRP A 589 -3.73 -3.28 16.74
N GLY A 590 -4.25 -2.13 17.17
CA GLY A 590 -4.97 -1.94 18.42
C GLY A 590 -4.07 -1.99 19.65
N GLN A 591 -4.58 -1.54 20.80
CA GLN A 591 -3.81 -1.47 22.06
C GLN A 591 -2.51 -0.65 21.94
N ASN A 592 -2.51 0.39 21.09
CA ASN A 592 -1.33 1.20 20.74
C ASN A 592 -0.18 0.44 20.04
N ILE A 593 -0.45 -0.76 19.52
CA ILE A 593 0.51 -1.53 18.73
C ILE A 593 0.49 -1.01 17.30
N LYS A 594 1.51 -0.24 16.92
CA LYS A 594 1.64 0.37 15.60
C LYS A 594 2.99 -0.02 14.99
N PRO A 595 3.02 -0.72 13.84
CA PRO A 595 4.28 -1.04 13.20
C PRO A 595 4.99 0.23 12.74
N SER A 596 6.31 0.27 12.98
CA SER A 596 7.18 1.28 12.40
C SER A 596 7.68 0.81 11.03
N VAL A 597 7.99 1.76 10.16
CA VAL A 597 8.52 1.50 8.80
C VAL A 597 9.90 2.13 8.59
N TYR A 598 10.37 2.83 9.62
CA TYR A 598 11.64 3.53 9.68
C TYR A 598 11.97 3.85 11.14
N GLY A 599 13.27 3.99 11.45
CA GLY A 599 13.77 4.48 12.73
C GLY A 599 13.94 3.41 13.82
N SER A 600 13.52 2.17 13.60
CA SER A 600 13.69 1.05 14.53
C SER A 600 14.50 -0.10 13.91
N GLY A 601 15.36 0.19 12.93
CA GLY A 601 16.24 -0.77 12.27
C GLY A 601 15.68 -1.39 11.00
N GLU A 602 14.54 -0.90 10.49
CA GLU A 602 13.95 -1.34 9.22
C GLU A 602 14.89 -1.03 8.04
N ILE A 603 14.99 -1.97 7.11
CA ILE A 603 15.45 -1.68 5.75
C ILE A 603 14.24 -1.35 4.87
N HIS A 604 14.47 -0.60 3.79
CA HIS A 604 13.40 -0.13 2.91
C HIS A 604 12.44 -1.25 2.48
N GLY A 605 11.15 -1.03 2.70
CA GLY A 605 10.06 -1.97 2.41
C GLY A 605 9.67 -2.88 3.56
N GLU A 606 10.40 -2.86 4.68
CA GLU A 606 10.01 -3.55 5.91
C GLU A 606 9.06 -2.69 6.76
N SER A 607 8.21 -3.38 7.52
CA SER A 607 7.57 -2.88 8.72
C SER A 607 8.11 -3.66 9.92
N SER A 608 8.05 -3.11 11.12
CA SER A 608 8.51 -3.83 12.31
C SER A 608 7.70 -3.54 13.56
N LEU A 609 7.66 -4.52 14.45
CA LEU A 609 7.09 -4.45 15.79
C LEU A 609 8.02 -5.12 16.79
N PRO A 610 8.01 -4.71 18.08
CA PRO A 610 8.54 -5.54 19.15
C PRO A 610 8.01 -6.97 19.03
N ILE A 611 8.89 -7.97 19.17
CA ILE A 611 8.55 -9.35 18.81
C ILE A 611 7.36 -9.91 19.62
N HIS A 612 7.19 -9.50 20.88
CA HIS A 612 6.05 -9.90 21.71
C HIS A 612 4.72 -9.31 21.25
N GLU A 613 4.71 -8.08 20.72
CA GLU A 613 3.51 -7.45 20.14
C GLU A 613 3.13 -8.13 18.82
N PHE A 614 4.13 -8.42 17.97
CA PHE A 614 3.92 -9.19 16.75
C PHE A 614 3.36 -10.57 17.07
N ALA A 615 4.00 -11.32 17.98
CA ALA A 615 3.57 -12.66 18.40
C ALA A 615 2.16 -12.67 19.01
N ALA A 616 1.71 -11.58 19.63
CA ALA A 616 0.35 -11.47 20.15
C ALA A 616 -0.73 -11.38 19.06
N ARG A 617 -0.36 -11.20 17.78
CA ARG A 617 -1.28 -11.10 16.64
C ARG A 617 -1.20 -12.27 15.68
N ILE A 618 -0.20 -13.15 15.78
CA ILE A 618 -0.06 -14.28 14.88
C ILE A 618 -1.00 -15.43 15.29
N TYR A 619 -1.43 -16.24 14.31
CA TYR A 619 -2.22 -17.45 14.55
C TYR A 619 -1.70 -18.66 13.79
N ALA A 620 -0.91 -18.47 12.73
CA ALA A 620 -0.37 -19.56 11.93
C ALA A 620 1.01 -19.24 11.35
N PHE A 621 1.92 -20.20 11.30
CA PHE A 621 3.23 -20.07 10.63
C PHE A 621 3.87 -21.44 10.37
N HIS A 622 4.90 -21.47 9.52
CA HIS A 622 5.67 -22.68 9.21
C HIS A 622 6.95 -22.75 10.05
N TYR A 623 7.42 -23.93 10.44
CA TYR A 623 8.61 -24.10 11.28
C TYR A 623 9.37 -25.41 11.01
N ASN A 624 10.60 -25.50 11.52
CA ASN A 624 11.37 -26.73 11.50
C ASN A 624 10.93 -27.67 12.64
N ASN A 625 10.18 -28.72 12.31
CA ASN A 625 9.64 -29.66 13.28
C ASN A 625 10.69 -30.59 13.91
N LEU A 626 11.92 -30.59 13.43
CA LEU A 626 13.02 -31.37 14.02
C LEU A 626 13.65 -30.66 15.22
N GLU A 627 13.58 -29.32 15.28
CA GLU A 627 14.29 -28.51 16.28
C GLU A 627 13.37 -27.91 17.35
N ALA A 628 12.08 -27.70 17.04
CA ALA A 628 11.17 -26.95 17.90
C ALA A 628 11.07 -27.51 19.32
N LYS A 629 10.88 -28.82 19.44
CA LYS A 629 10.61 -29.48 20.72
C LYS A 629 11.74 -29.28 21.74
N GLU A 630 13.00 -29.42 21.32
CA GLU A 630 14.16 -29.24 22.20
C GLU A 630 14.30 -27.78 22.65
N LYS A 631 14.05 -26.84 21.74
CA LYS A 631 14.26 -25.41 21.99
C LYS A 631 13.15 -24.75 22.81
N MET A 632 11.95 -25.32 22.80
CA MET A 632 10.81 -24.82 23.58
C MET A 632 11.08 -24.79 25.09
N GLU A 633 11.93 -25.68 25.61
CA GLU A 633 12.26 -25.74 27.04
C GLU A 633 13.00 -24.48 27.54
N TYR A 634 13.65 -23.74 26.64
CA TYR A 634 14.36 -22.50 26.96
C TYR A 634 13.49 -21.25 26.90
N VAL A 635 12.23 -21.35 26.46
CA VAL A 635 11.32 -20.21 26.35
C VAL A 635 10.68 -19.91 27.72
N PRO A 636 10.87 -18.72 28.29
CA PRO A 636 10.34 -18.41 29.62
C PRO A 636 8.81 -18.28 29.66
N ASP A 637 8.19 -18.87 30.67
CA ASP A 637 6.74 -18.80 30.89
C ASP A 637 6.19 -17.37 31.00
N TYR A 638 6.99 -16.43 31.51
CA TYR A 638 6.56 -15.04 31.66
C TYR A 638 6.37 -14.34 30.31
N GLU A 639 7.20 -14.64 29.29
CA GLU A 639 7.02 -14.10 27.94
C GLU A 639 5.74 -14.66 27.31
N VAL A 640 5.53 -15.97 27.42
CA VAL A 640 4.32 -16.64 26.92
C VAL A 640 3.06 -16.03 27.57
N LYS A 641 3.08 -15.82 28.89
CA LYS A 641 1.97 -15.21 29.63
C LYS A 641 1.70 -13.77 29.21
N ARG A 642 2.76 -12.96 29.02
CA ARG A 642 2.66 -11.58 28.54
C ARG A 642 1.95 -11.51 27.20
N ILE A 643 2.37 -12.34 26.25
CA ILE A 643 1.83 -12.38 24.88
C ILE A 643 0.37 -12.86 24.89
N LYS A 644 0.07 -13.90 25.68
CA LYS A 644 -1.30 -14.41 25.85
C LYS A 644 -2.25 -13.37 26.43
N ASN A 645 -1.81 -12.57 27.38
CA ASN A 645 -2.62 -11.49 27.94
C ASN A 645 -2.96 -10.43 26.89
N LEU A 646 -1.97 -9.97 26.10
CA LEU A 646 -2.19 -9.03 24.99
C LEU A 646 -3.21 -9.57 23.97
N ALA A 647 -3.11 -10.85 23.63
CA ALA A 647 -4.06 -11.50 22.74
C ALA A 647 -5.48 -11.56 23.34
N LYS A 648 -5.63 -12.00 24.59
CA LYS A 648 -6.92 -12.11 25.29
C LYS A 648 -7.62 -10.76 25.50
N GLU A 649 -6.85 -9.69 25.67
CA GLU A 649 -7.37 -8.34 25.85
C GLU A 649 -7.75 -7.64 24.53
N SER A 650 -7.54 -8.28 23.38
CA SER A 650 -7.86 -7.75 22.04
C SER A 650 -8.76 -8.70 21.27
N TRP A 651 -8.29 -9.24 20.14
CA TRP A 651 -9.01 -10.15 19.26
C TRP A 651 -9.45 -11.43 19.97
N GLY A 652 -8.70 -11.83 21.01
CA GLY A 652 -8.96 -13.03 21.79
C GLY A 652 -10.30 -13.04 22.52
N ARG A 653 -10.94 -11.87 22.72
CA ARG A 653 -12.28 -11.76 23.30
C ARG A 653 -13.36 -12.41 22.44
N SER A 654 -13.11 -12.52 21.14
CA SER A 654 -14.04 -13.09 20.17
C SER A 654 -14.03 -14.63 20.13
N TYR A 655 -13.15 -15.28 20.90
CA TYR A 655 -12.94 -16.73 20.82
C TYR A 655 -12.95 -17.40 22.19
N THR A 656 -13.38 -18.66 22.19
CA THR A 656 -13.17 -19.57 23.32
C THR A 656 -11.73 -20.07 23.32
N TRP A 657 -11.14 -20.21 24.50
CA TRP A 657 -9.76 -20.67 24.69
C TRP A 657 -9.74 -22.07 25.31
N ILE A 658 -9.11 -23.01 24.62
CA ILE A 658 -9.01 -24.42 25.01
C ILE A 658 -7.54 -24.72 25.32
N GLU A 659 -7.27 -25.13 26.57
CA GLU A 659 -5.90 -25.39 27.05
C GLU A 659 -5.43 -26.83 26.82
N THR A 660 -6.14 -27.58 25.97
CA THR A 660 -5.76 -28.95 25.57
C THR A 660 -4.45 -28.91 24.81
N LYS A 661 -3.38 -29.45 25.41
CA LYS A 661 -2.03 -29.46 24.82
C LYS A 661 -2.02 -30.16 23.46
N LYS A 662 -1.44 -29.50 22.46
CA LYS A 662 -1.16 -30.09 21.15
C LYS A 662 0.21 -30.76 21.15
N SER A 663 0.37 -31.75 20.27
CA SER A 663 1.70 -32.23 19.91
C SER A 663 2.26 -31.27 18.87
N TRP A 664 3.20 -30.43 19.28
CA TRP A 664 3.95 -29.53 18.41
C TRP A 664 5.19 -30.18 17.82
#